data_AF-A0A1J4XTJ2-F1
#
_entry.id   AF-A0A1J4XTJ2-F1
#
_cell.length_a   1.000
_cell.length_b   1.000
_cell.length_c   1.000
_cell.angle_alpha   90.00
_cell.angle_beta   90.00
_cell.angle_gamma   90.00
#
_symmetry.space_group_name_H-M   'P 1'
#
loop_
_entity.id
_entity.type
_entity.pdbx_description
1 polymer ?
#
loop_
_entity_poly.entity_id
_entity_poly.type
_entity_poly.pdbx_seq_one_letter_code
_entity_poly.pdbx_strand_id
1 'polypeptide(L)'
;MVTVDGIYARNMNEFQNDLFGLAKPSARPEKAFLIQSTGNLWTAVSNYGSIGDPNFPSTGRPSMMWPGGSNNSYLYDGGIWVGTELGGEPVVTTYFYNPDQEYLPTTGYPGEVGTSVNGAKAKSLEDSYVVFDDLGDRSESNHVPIGVRIVQRGLTWSLPDYDDMVAFEFEITNTGLNGDLSNVFIAFWYDVDVASIDPTNLAIDDLVDYDGWDLSDSETDIFDKVDPYDLDADGVTGYDEYGVPYYRDSGQNPNFDSDPAKVEPDGFYDEWGVVFDDTAPYLMWQADVAELGRVAGQPAVVDGDTLRGYQFPRSLSYIYDGDDPVSSSNDYGEREMNPIVDGFFGGMILGTDAASQTIEGRDYKVAYSHQWWNWESDPKTDQDRWDYINGQNVASQGKKFLNNPLELGFPQFDYRFLLSTGPFDIPEGESINVTFVTVIGRGLEGLRANADNAVKAYYSGSETGNPYNPKNWNEDKHWVLPIPPVVPALSYSPVDEGVKLAWDTSAETTLDPNLGRQDFEGYQLYRAAYAPQNWEMIASWDNRDVPVWVVGSSGDTLGDAPVNLPAIQQTFTDLGGNTVWGTTVEPPVNSIPYYYALTAYDPVKTAAEAGQDLPRAYSPLSNYKKTLSGAPVPVYPSHLYEEGDAIPNLDDVRIVPNPYLGTAAWEALYEDRLKIAGLPPVAKITIFSLVGDRIITIDHTNGTDYEFWDLVTRNNQSVVSGLYLYVVEAPDVSIVGATSKTVVKTIGKFAIFR
;
A
#
# COMPACT_ATOMS: atom_id res chain seq x y z
N MET A 1 42.16 -29.23 15.87
CA MET A 1 40.96 -29.17 16.71
C MET A 1 40.98 -27.86 17.47
N VAL A 2 40.34 -26.85 16.89
CA VAL A 2 39.91 -25.63 17.56
C VAL A 2 38.51 -25.38 16.99
N THR A 3 37.50 -25.56 17.81
CA THR A 3 36.09 -25.33 17.50
C THR A 3 35.83 -23.82 17.55
N VAL A 4 35.27 -23.29 16.46
CA VAL A 4 34.71 -21.94 16.42
C VAL A 4 33.23 -22.10 16.70
N ASP A 5 32.80 -21.66 17.89
CA ASP A 5 31.39 -21.67 18.30
C ASP A 5 30.61 -20.60 17.53
N GLY A 6 29.42 -21.00 17.07
CA GLY A 6 28.56 -20.25 16.17
C GLY A 6 27.93 -19.00 16.80
N ILE A 7 27.96 -17.92 16.04
CA ILE A 7 27.06 -16.78 16.19
C ILE A 7 25.89 -17.06 15.23
N TYR A 8 24.91 -17.83 15.71
CA TYR A 8 23.59 -17.87 15.10
C TYR A 8 22.79 -16.69 15.64
N ALA A 9 22.29 -15.84 14.74
CA ALA A 9 21.32 -14.81 15.05
C ALA A 9 20.09 -15.49 15.69
N ARG A 10 19.86 -15.21 16.97
CA ARG A 10 18.66 -15.63 17.69
C ARG A 10 17.54 -14.61 17.42
N ASN A 11 16.34 -15.14 17.17
CA ASN A 11 15.09 -14.39 17.05
C ASN A 11 14.99 -13.24 18.07
N MET A 12 14.68 -12.03 17.60
CA MET A 12 14.43 -10.86 18.45
C MET A 12 13.10 -10.96 19.24
N ASN A 13 12.27 -11.97 18.98
CA ASN A 13 11.00 -12.18 19.70
C ASN A 13 11.18 -12.71 21.15
N GLU A 14 12.35 -13.24 21.51
CA GLU A 14 12.58 -13.77 22.88
C GLU A 14 13.16 -12.73 23.87
N PHE A 15 13.53 -11.52 23.42
CA PHE A 15 14.09 -10.49 24.31
C PHE A 15 13.06 -9.51 24.90
N GLN A 16 11.80 -9.53 24.45
CA GLN A 16 10.78 -8.62 25.00
C GLN A 16 10.14 -9.11 26.32
N ASN A 17 10.27 -10.39 26.68
CA ASN A 17 9.61 -10.92 27.88
C ASN A 17 10.36 -10.71 29.21
N ASP A 18 11.64 -10.31 29.19
CA ASP A 18 12.45 -10.12 30.40
C ASP A 18 12.76 -8.64 30.74
N LEU A 19 12.11 -7.68 30.06
CA LEU A 19 12.32 -6.23 30.23
C LEU A 19 11.20 -5.51 31.00
N PHE A 20 10.28 -6.23 31.64
CA PHE A 20 9.14 -5.66 32.41
C PHE A 20 9.50 -5.04 33.77
N GLY A 21 10.71 -4.48 33.93
CA GLY A 21 11.16 -3.87 35.18
C GLY A 21 12.13 -2.70 35.05
N LEU A 22 12.45 -2.24 33.84
CA LEU A 22 13.29 -1.07 33.64
C LEU A 22 12.41 0.17 33.45
N ALA A 23 12.65 1.19 34.27
CA ALA A 23 11.96 2.47 34.20
C ALA A 23 12.00 3.01 32.75
N LYS A 24 10.87 3.53 32.25
CA LYS A 24 10.82 4.21 30.95
C LYS A 24 11.97 5.23 30.89
N PRO A 25 12.77 5.28 29.80
CA PRO A 25 13.88 6.21 29.68
C PRO A 25 13.42 7.64 29.97
N SER A 26 14.21 8.41 30.73
CA SER A 26 13.87 9.80 31.08
C SER A 26 14.17 10.82 29.96
N ALA A 27 14.72 10.36 28.84
CA ALA A 27 15.04 11.19 27.67
C ALA A 27 14.06 10.90 26.53
N ARG A 28 13.82 11.91 25.68
CA ARG A 28 13.04 11.74 24.45
C ARG A 28 13.71 10.70 23.54
N PRO A 29 12.94 9.81 22.90
CA PRO A 29 13.44 8.93 21.84
C PRO A 29 14.01 9.72 20.66
N GLU A 30 14.82 9.03 19.83
CA GLU A 30 15.22 9.57 18.54
C GLU A 30 14.04 9.60 17.56
N LYS A 31 14.06 10.56 16.64
CA LYS A 31 13.14 10.62 15.51
C LYS A 31 13.31 9.35 14.67
N ALA A 32 12.23 8.64 14.39
CA ALA A 32 12.24 7.36 13.69
C ALA A 32 11.01 7.22 12.79
N PHE A 33 11.18 6.41 11.74
CA PHE A 33 10.10 5.94 10.87
C PHE A 33 9.81 4.47 11.15
N LEU A 34 8.53 4.11 11.14
CA LEU A 34 8.01 2.75 11.22
C LEU A 34 7.25 2.44 9.94
N ILE A 35 7.36 1.21 9.44
CA ILE A 35 6.78 0.82 8.15
C ILE A 35 5.52 -0.01 8.41
N GLN A 36 4.42 0.36 7.76
CA GLN A 36 3.22 -0.46 7.65
C GLN A 36 3.18 -1.09 6.25
N SER A 37 3.10 -2.43 6.21
CA SER A 37 3.24 -3.19 4.95
C SER A 37 2.35 -4.43 4.91
N THR A 38 1.28 -4.43 5.70
CA THR A 38 0.37 -5.57 5.82
C THR A 38 -0.68 -5.60 4.71
N GLY A 39 -1.18 -4.43 4.28
CA GLY A 39 -2.11 -4.31 3.15
C GLY A 39 -1.41 -4.18 1.80
N ASN A 40 -2.14 -3.67 0.81
CA ASN A 40 -1.66 -3.33 -0.52
C ASN A 40 -1.25 -1.84 -0.63
N LEU A 41 -1.70 -0.98 0.27
CA LEU A 41 -1.18 0.38 0.46
C LEU A 41 -0.10 0.40 1.56
N TRP A 42 1.17 0.59 1.18
CA TRP A 42 2.28 0.60 2.14
C TRP A 42 2.71 2.03 2.46
N THR A 43 3.06 2.31 3.72
CA THR A 43 3.53 3.64 4.08
C THR A 43 4.47 3.62 5.29
N ALA A 44 5.27 4.67 5.43
CA ALA A 44 6.02 4.95 6.63
C ALA A 44 5.24 5.94 7.50
N VAL A 45 5.32 5.76 8.82
CA VAL A 45 4.82 6.73 9.81
C VAL A 45 5.95 7.12 10.72
N SER A 46 6.03 8.39 11.11
CA SER A 46 7.08 8.86 12.01
C SER A 46 6.58 9.07 13.42
N ASN A 47 7.47 8.92 14.40
CA ASN A 47 7.18 9.27 15.79
C ASN A 47 7.26 10.78 16.06
N TYR A 48 7.11 11.61 15.02
CA TYR A 48 7.13 13.08 15.08
C TYR A 48 6.18 13.72 14.05
N GLY A 49 5.08 13.04 13.69
CA GLY A 49 3.95 13.64 12.98
C GLY A 49 3.97 13.58 11.45
N SER A 50 4.90 12.85 10.85
CA SER A 50 4.96 12.60 9.39
C SER A 50 4.23 11.32 9.03
N ILE A 51 3.55 11.34 7.89
CA ILE A 51 3.03 10.18 7.17
C ILE A 51 3.65 10.21 5.77
N GLY A 52 4.25 9.10 5.35
CA GLY A 52 5.11 9.05 4.17
C GLY A 52 6.61 9.19 4.51
N ASP A 53 7.44 9.24 3.48
CA ASP A 53 8.87 9.56 3.60
C ASP A 53 9.32 10.36 2.37
N PRO A 54 9.54 11.69 2.47
CA PRO A 54 9.98 12.51 1.34
C PRO A 54 11.37 12.13 0.79
N ASN A 55 12.08 11.23 1.46
CA ASN A 55 13.36 10.69 1.02
C ASN A 55 13.24 9.26 0.48
N PHE A 56 12.03 8.76 0.19
CA PHE A 56 11.78 7.41 -0.34
C PHE A 56 12.71 7.00 -1.49
N PRO A 57 13.15 7.88 -2.43
CA PRO A 57 14.07 7.46 -3.49
C PRO A 57 15.45 7.03 -2.97
N SER A 58 15.84 7.56 -1.81
CA SER A 58 17.15 7.30 -1.19
C SER A 58 17.08 6.30 -0.03
N THR A 59 15.95 6.26 0.68
CA THR A 59 15.77 5.42 1.87
C THR A 59 15.17 4.05 1.51
N GLY A 60 14.45 3.96 0.39
CA GLY A 60 13.68 2.79 -0.01
C GLY A 60 12.46 2.52 0.88
N ARG A 61 12.06 3.47 1.75
CA ARG A 61 10.84 3.34 2.54
C ARG A 61 9.62 3.62 1.66
N PRO A 62 8.48 2.97 1.90
CA PRO A 62 7.25 3.26 1.18
C PRO A 62 6.66 4.60 1.62
N SER A 63 6.07 5.33 0.68
CA SER A 63 5.34 6.58 0.93
C SER A 63 4.02 6.55 0.17
N MET A 64 2.99 5.95 0.81
CA MET A 64 1.75 5.55 0.15
C MET A 64 2.02 4.77 -1.15
N MET A 65 2.89 3.76 -1.04
CA MET A 65 3.30 2.91 -2.14
C MET A 65 2.18 1.95 -2.51
N TRP A 66 1.79 1.97 -3.79
CA TRP A 66 0.69 1.19 -4.32
C TRP A 66 0.94 0.76 -5.78
N PRO A 67 0.72 -0.53 -6.13
CA PRO A 67 0.51 -1.66 -5.23
C PRO A 67 1.70 -1.89 -4.29
N GLY A 68 1.47 -2.60 -3.20
CA GLY A 68 2.46 -2.80 -2.14
C GLY A 68 3.71 -3.50 -2.66
N GLY A 69 4.89 -2.89 -2.46
CA GLY A 69 6.17 -3.42 -2.92
C GLY A 69 6.55 -3.12 -4.38
N SER A 70 5.75 -2.30 -5.07
CA SER A 70 6.00 -1.86 -6.45
C SER A 70 7.14 -0.85 -6.61
N ASN A 71 7.57 -0.22 -5.51
CA ASN A 71 8.37 1.01 -5.51
C ASN A 71 7.67 2.23 -6.15
N ASN A 72 6.35 2.16 -6.36
CA ASN A 72 5.54 3.27 -6.84
C ASN A 72 4.84 3.98 -5.67
N SER A 73 5.49 5.00 -5.11
CA SER A 73 4.94 5.92 -4.10
C SER A 73 4.02 6.98 -4.73
N TYR A 74 2.92 7.31 -4.04
CA TYR A 74 1.97 8.34 -4.42
C TYR A 74 2.03 9.59 -3.51
N LEU A 75 2.70 9.49 -2.37
CA LEU A 75 2.82 10.60 -1.43
C LEU A 75 4.29 11.01 -1.33
N TYR A 76 4.59 12.29 -1.53
CA TYR A 76 5.89 12.83 -1.19
C TYR A 76 6.02 12.98 0.33
N ASP A 77 5.10 13.72 0.95
CA ASP A 77 5.05 13.92 2.40
C ASP A 77 3.64 14.27 2.87
N GLY A 78 3.39 14.14 4.16
CA GLY A 78 2.12 14.53 4.75
C GLY A 78 2.21 14.57 6.27
N GLY A 79 1.24 15.21 6.90
CA GLY A 79 1.24 15.31 8.35
C GLY A 79 0.06 16.04 8.96
N ILE A 80 0.10 16.11 10.28
CA ILE A 80 -0.93 16.75 11.10
C ILE A 80 -0.54 18.19 11.46
N TRP A 81 -1.51 19.10 11.40
CA TRP A 81 -1.45 20.44 11.98
C TRP A 81 -2.49 20.57 13.09
N VAL A 82 -2.13 21.26 14.17
CA VAL A 82 -3.06 21.65 15.23
C VAL A 82 -3.00 23.17 15.36
N GLY A 83 -4.12 23.83 15.08
CA GLY A 83 -4.26 25.29 15.15
C GLY A 83 -5.15 25.73 16.31
N THR A 84 -4.83 26.85 16.95
CA THR A 84 -5.68 27.53 17.93
C THR A 84 -5.33 29.03 17.98
N GLU A 85 -5.97 29.78 18.89
CA GLU A 85 -5.63 31.16 19.19
C GLU A 85 -5.06 31.27 20.61
N LEU A 86 -3.82 31.77 20.74
CA LEU A 86 -3.20 32.06 22.04
C LEU A 86 -3.11 33.57 22.23
N GLY A 87 -3.80 34.10 23.24
CA GLY A 87 -3.82 35.54 23.50
C GLY A 87 -4.48 36.37 22.38
N GLY A 88 -5.29 35.74 21.52
CA GLY A 88 -5.96 36.35 20.37
C GLY A 88 -5.13 36.34 19.07
N GLU A 89 -3.97 35.71 19.07
CA GLU A 89 -3.14 35.52 17.87
C GLU A 89 -3.20 34.04 17.44
N PRO A 90 -3.35 33.76 16.14
CA PRO A 90 -3.28 32.40 15.63
C PRO A 90 -1.91 31.75 15.90
N VAL A 91 -1.95 30.51 16.35
CA VAL A 91 -0.78 29.67 16.56
C VAL A 91 -1.08 28.29 15.97
N VAL A 92 -0.15 27.77 15.18
CA VAL A 92 -0.29 26.45 14.55
C VAL A 92 0.96 25.64 14.84
N THR A 93 0.81 24.53 15.56
CA THR A 93 1.89 23.55 15.64
C THR A 93 1.79 22.55 14.51
N THR A 94 2.93 22.24 13.89
CA THR A 94 2.95 21.56 12.59
C THR A 94 4.04 20.49 12.47
N TYR A 95 3.73 19.41 11.77
CA TYR A 95 4.70 18.75 10.91
C TYR A 95 4.53 19.28 9.48
N PHE A 96 5.54 19.96 8.96
CA PHE A 96 5.65 20.41 7.56
C PHE A 96 7.12 20.26 7.10
N TYR A 97 7.45 20.75 5.91
CA TYR A 97 8.83 20.70 5.43
C TYR A 97 9.80 21.43 6.38
N ASN A 98 11.05 20.97 6.40
CA ASN A 98 12.10 21.61 7.20
C ASN A 98 12.24 23.11 6.85
N PRO A 99 12.23 24.03 7.85
CA PRO A 99 12.46 23.78 9.27
C PRO A 99 11.21 23.50 10.13
N ASP A 100 10.00 23.53 9.57
CA ASP A 100 8.71 23.55 10.28
C ASP A 100 8.24 22.15 10.72
N GLN A 101 9.15 21.39 11.33
CA GLN A 101 8.91 20.09 11.95
C GLN A 101 8.93 20.25 13.46
N GLU A 102 7.78 20.53 14.05
CA GLU A 102 7.69 21.06 15.41
C GLU A 102 7.44 20.00 16.47
N TYR A 103 6.81 18.89 16.08
CA TYR A 103 6.63 17.76 16.97
C TYR A 103 7.95 17.04 17.27
N LEU A 104 8.05 16.58 18.51
CA LEU A 104 9.09 15.70 18.99
C LEU A 104 8.51 14.41 19.58
N PRO A 105 9.23 13.28 19.49
CA PRO A 105 8.80 12.05 20.12
C PRO A 105 8.61 12.25 21.64
N THR A 106 7.48 11.77 22.16
CA THR A 106 7.18 11.86 23.59
C THR A 106 8.05 10.89 24.39
N THR A 107 8.56 11.34 25.53
CA THR A 107 9.38 10.53 26.44
C THR A 107 8.71 9.19 26.78
N GLY A 108 9.44 8.10 26.59
CA GLY A 108 8.95 6.75 26.89
C GLY A 108 8.07 6.10 25.81
N TYR A 109 7.99 6.70 24.62
CA TYR A 109 7.27 6.16 23.46
C TYR A 109 8.15 6.20 22.20
N PRO A 110 9.02 5.20 21.98
CA PRO A 110 9.90 5.18 20.80
C PRO A 110 9.14 4.98 19.47
N GLY A 111 7.89 4.56 19.52
CA GLY A 111 7.12 4.08 18.37
C GLY A 111 7.15 2.55 18.33
N GLU A 112 6.01 1.94 18.01
CA GLU A 112 5.84 0.49 17.90
C GLU A 112 5.02 0.15 16.65
N VAL A 113 5.28 -1.00 16.02
CA VAL A 113 4.47 -1.53 14.91
C VAL A 113 4.36 -3.05 15.04
N GLY A 114 3.17 -3.59 14.79
CA GLY A 114 2.95 -5.04 14.71
C GLY A 114 1.58 -5.49 15.22
N THR A 115 1.45 -6.78 15.50
CA THR A 115 0.20 -7.42 16.00
C THR A 115 -0.10 -7.16 17.48
N SER A 116 0.81 -6.47 18.18
CA SER A 116 0.64 -5.99 19.55
C SER A 116 1.47 -4.73 19.75
N VAL A 117 0.85 -3.66 20.24
CA VAL A 117 1.45 -2.35 20.44
C VAL A 117 0.98 -1.74 21.76
N ASN A 118 1.86 -0.97 22.42
CA ASN A 118 1.61 -0.33 23.71
C ASN A 118 1.10 -1.32 24.79
N GLY A 119 1.63 -2.54 24.79
CA GLY A 119 1.26 -3.59 25.74
C GLY A 119 -0.14 -4.19 25.56
N ALA A 120 -0.81 -3.90 24.45
CA ALA A 120 -2.11 -4.44 24.09
C ALA A 120 -2.06 -5.10 22.71
N LYS A 121 -3.05 -5.97 22.42
CA LYS A 121 -3.25 -6.52 21.08
C LYS A 121 -3.59 -5.39 20.09
N ALA A 122 -3.10 -5.48 18.86
CA ALA A 122 -3.50 -4.61 17.76
C ALA A 122 -5.04 -4.68 17.52
N LYS A 123 -5.63 -3.56 17.09
CA LYS A 123 -7.02 -3.45 16.64
C LYS A 123 -7.18 -4.04 15.23
N SER A 124 -6.18 -3.82 14.39
CA SER A 124 -6.09 -4.36 13.02
C SER A 124 -5.08 -5.51 12.93
N LEU A 125 -4.72 -5.95 11.72
CA LEU A 125 -3.71 -7.00 11.56
C LEU A 125 -2.31 -6.50 11.91
N GLU A 126 -2.04 -5.22 11.64
CA GLU A 126 -0.82 -4.54 12.05
C GLU A 126 -1.17 -3.09 12.42
N ASP A 127 -1.00 -2.78 13.71
CA ASP A 127 -1.13 -1.42 14.20
C ASP A 127 0.26 -0.78 14.24
N SER A 128 0.37 0.49 13.83
CA SER A 128 1.44 1.38 14.28
C SER A 128 0.96 2.16 15.50
N TYR A 129 1.85 2.47 16.44
CA TYR A 129 1.54 3.26 17.63
C TYR A 129 2.69 4.22 17.93
N VAL A 130 2.43 5.51 17.76
CA VAL A 130 3.40 6.58 18.01
C VAL A 130 2.81 7.66 18.89
N VAL A 131 3.66 8.33 19.67
CA VAL A 131 3.25 9.43 20.54
C VAL A 131 4.25 10.56 20.40
N PHE A 132 3.75 11.75 20.07
CA PHE A 132 4.55 12.94 19.89
C PHE A 132 3.85 14.16 20.50
N ASP A 133 4.62 15.21 20.77
CA ASP A 133 4.14 16.43 21.39
C ASP A 133 4.92 17.65 20.90
N ASP A 134 4.35 18.84 21.08
CA ASP A 134 4.92 20.12 20.68
C ASP A 134 5.59 20.86 21.86
N LEU A 135 5.86 20.17 22.99
CA LEU A 135 6.37 20.83 24.19
C LEU A 135 7.84 21.25 24.08
N GLY A 136 8.55 20.77 23.06
CA GLY A 136 9.96 21.05 22.85
C GLY A 136 10.19 22.39 22.17
N ASP A 137 11.23 23.10 22.58
CA ASP A 137 11.68 24.31 21.87
C ASP A 137 12.21 23.95 20.47
N ARG A 138 11.72 24.66 19.45
CA ARG A 138 12.06 24.52 18.03
C ARG A 138 12.31 25.90 17.42
N SER A 139 13.37 26.54 17.90
CA SER A 139 13.76 27.88 17.47
C SER A 139 13.97 28.03 15.96
N GLU A 140 14.29 26.94 15.25
CA GLU A 140 14.47 26.94 13.80
C GLU A 140 13.18 27.22 12.99
N SER A 141 12.00 26.92 13.53
CA SER A 141 10.69 27.23 12.92
C SER A 141 9.99 28.42 13.59
N ASN A 142 10.63 29.07 14.58
CA ASN A 142 9.98 30.04 15.47
C ASN A 142 8.75 29.46 16.20
N HIS A 143 8.76 28.16 16.48
CA HIS A 143 7.66 27.44 17.10
C HIS A 143 7.17 28.09 18.40
N VAL A 144 5.85 28.23 18.52
CA VAL A 144 5.16 28.60 19.76
C VAL A 144 4.39 27.36 20.24
N PRO A 145 4.84 26.68 21.31
CA PRO A 145 4.15 25.51 21.85
C PRO A 145 2.71 25.83 22.26
N ILE A 146 1.76 25.14 21.64
CA ILE A 146 0.34 25.08 22.03
C ILE A 146 0.21 24.26 23.31
N GLY A 147 1.02 23.19 23.43
CA GLY A 147 1.00 22.28 24.56
C GLY A 147 0.05 21.12 24.35
N VAL A 148 0.18 20.46 23.21
CA VAL A 148 -0.58 19.27 22.83
C VAL A 148 0.30 18.03 22.83
N ARG A 149 -0.29 16.92 23.24
CA ARG A 149 0.27 15.58 23.08
C ARG A 149 -0.66 14.78 22.19
N ILE A 150 -0.11 14.14 21.18
CA ILE A 150 -0.85 13.37 20.18
C ILE A 150 -0.44 11.91 20.30
N VAL A 151 -1.44 11.04 20.51
CA VAL A 151 -1.30 9.61 20.28
C VAL A 151 -1.86 9.32 18.90
N GLN A 152 -1.05 8.72 18.03
CA GLN A 152 -1.46 8.26 16.71
C GLN A 152 -1.37 6.75 16.66
N ARG A 153 -2.43 6.13 16.15
CA ARG A 153 -2.47 4.70 15.82
C ARG A 153 -2.83 4.53 14.35
N GLY A 154 -1.94 3.95 13.55
CA GLY A 154 -2.25 3.54 12.18
C GLY A 154 -2.74 2.09 12.15
N LEU A 155 -3.74 1.79 11.34
CA LEU A 155 -4.42 0.49 11.25
C LEU A 155 -4.35 -0.02 9.80
N THR A 156 -4.01 -1.30 9.62
CA THR A 156 -3.91 -1.94 8.30
C THR A 156 -4.46 -3.36 8.28
N TRP A 157 -5.04 -3.74 7.15
CA TRP A 157 -5.63 -5.06 6.89
C TRP A 157 -5.11 -5.63 5.57
N SER A 158 -5.34 -6.93 5.35
CA SER A 158 -4.96 -7.65 4.11
C SER A 158 -6.16 -8.31 3.44
N LEU A 159 -7.35 -7.86 3.79
CA LEU A 159 -8.60 -8.28 3.16
C LEU A 159 -8.77 -7.44 1.90
N PRO A 160 -9.15 -8.02 0.74
CA PRO A 160 -9.25 -7.30 -0.53
C PRO A 160 -10.06 -6.00 -0.48
N ASP A 161 -11.15 -6.00 0.26
CA ASP A 161 -12.01 -4.82 0.36
C ASP A 161 -11.37 -3.69 1.20
N TYR A 162 -10.29 -3.98 1.93
CA TYR A 162 -9.76 -3.15 3.03
C TYR A 162 -8.22 -3.03 3.02
N ASP A 163 -7.53 -3.50 1.99
CA ASP A 163 -6.06 -3.51 1.91
C ASP A 163 -5.48 -2.32 1.11
N ASP A 164 -6.32 -1.58 0.39
CA ASP A 164 -5.99 -0.32 -0.31
C ASP A 164 -6.23 0.94 0.56
N MET A 165 -6.19 0.79 1.88
CA MET A 165 -6.34 1.90 2.82
C MET A 165 -5.45 1.78 4.05
N VAL A 166 -5.17 2.93 4.68
CA VAL A 166 -4.57 3.02 6.02
C VAL A 166 -5.43 3.96 6.86
N ALA A 167 -5.97 3.46 7.98
CA ALA A 167 -6.76 4.28 8.90
C ALA A 167 -5.88 4.78 10.05
N PHE A 168 -6.05 6.03 10.45
CA PHE A 168 -5.31 6.67 11.52
C PHE A 168 -6.27 7.20 12.58
N GLU A 169 -6.16 6.66 13.80
CA GLU A 169 -6.84 7.17 14.98
C GLU A 169 -5.91 8.12 15.74
N PHE A 170 -6.38 9.34 15.97
CA PHE A 170 -5.68 10.36 16.75
C PHE A 170 -6.43 10.66 18.05
N GLU A 171 -5.72 10.63 19.16
CA GLU A 171 -6.13 11.20 20.44
C GLU A 171 -5.25 12.42 20.71
N ILE A 172 -5.84 13.61 20.75
CA ILE A 172 -5.15 14.88 20.96
C ILE A 172 -5.48 15.41 22.35
N THR A 173 -4.48 15.41 23.24
CA THR A 173 -4.59 15.85 24.63
C THR A 173 -4.07 17.27 24.81
N ASN A 174 -4.86 18.13 25.47
CA ASN A 174 -4.36 19.40 25.99
C ASN A 174 -3.55 19.14 27.27
N THR A 175 -2.25 19.45 27.24
CA THR A 175 -1.35 19.22 28.39
C THR A 175 -1.50 20.23 29.52
N GLY A 176 -2.21 21.33 29.29
CA GLY A 176 -2.37 22.43 30.26
C GLY A 176 -1.28 23.50 30.20
N LEU A 177 -0.33 23.42 29.24
CA LEU A 177 0.74 24.41 29.10
C LEU A 177 0.20 25.84 29.02
N ASN A 178 -0.89 26.03 28.28
CA ASN A 178 -1.56 27.31 28.06
C ASN A 178 -2.97 27.38 28.70
N GLY A 179 -3.29 26.47 29.64
CA GLY A 179 -4.63 26.34 30.23
C GLY A 179 -5.62 25.67 29.29
N ASP A 180 -6.91 26.05 29.38
CA ASP A 180 -7.94 25.57 28.46
C ASP A 180 -7.67 26.09 27.03
N LEU A 181 -7.77 25.19 26.05
CA LEU A 181 -7.66 25.57 24.63
C LEU A 181 -9.07 25.72 24.06
N SER A 182 -9.29 26.77 23.28
CA SER A 182 -10.58 27.03 22.61
C SER A 182 -10.36 27.22 21.12
N ASN A 183 -11.42 26.99 20.34
CA ASN A 183 -11.35 27.17 18.88
C ASN A 183 -10.21 26.37 18.24
N VAL A 184 -9.94 25.16 18.75
CA VAL A 184 -8.89 24.28 18.25
C VAL A 184 -9.36 23.65 16.95
N PHE A 185 -8.50 23.56 15.96
CA PHE A 185 -8.73 22.82 14.72
C PHE A 185 -7.63 21.80 14.51
N ILE A 186 -8.02 20.66 13.95
CA ILE A 186 -7.10 19.60 13.53
C ILE A 186 -7.16 19.55 12.01
N ALA A 187 -6.02 19.57 11.35
CA ALA A 187 -5.95 19.44 9.90
C ALA A 187 -4.88 18.44 9.47
N PHE A 188 -5.12 17.80 8.34
CA PHE A 188 -4.16 16.95 7.65
C PHE A 188 -3.88 17.54 6.29
N TRP A 189 -2.59 17.70 6.00
CA TRP A 189 -2.12 18.13 4.69
C TRP A 189 -1.38 16.99 4.02
N TYR A 190 -1.43 16.98 2.69
CA TYR A 190 -0.82 15.96 1.85
C TYR A 190 -0.15 16.63 0.65
N ASP A 191 1.09 16.26 0.42
CA ASP A 191 1.84 16.51 -0.80
C ASP A 191 1.89 15.23 -1.61
N VAL A 192 0.96 15.13 -2.55
CA VAL A 192 0.73 13.92 -3.34
C VAL A 192 1.40 14.16 -4.68
N ASP A 193 2.28 13.23 -5.02
CA ASP A 193 3.05 13.21 -6.26
C ASP A 193 2.63 11.94 -6.99
N VAL A 194 1.72 12.04 -7.97
CA VAL A 194 1.17 10.88 -8.68
C VAL A 194 1.92 10.66 -9.99
N ALA A 195 2.81 9.67 -10.12
CA ALA A 195 3.35 8.78 -9.11
C ALA A 195 4.85 8.62 -9.34
N SER A 196 5.61 8.20 -8.32
CA SER A 196 7.09 8.15 -8.40
C SER A 196 7.70 7.28 -9.51
N ILE A 197 6.90 6.44 -10.18
CA ILE A 197 7.32 5.69 -11.37
C ILE A 197 7.30 6.53 -12.64
N ASP A 198 6.56 7.63 -12.68
CA ASP A 198 6.68 8.63 -13.73
C ASP A 198 8.09 9.27 -13.66
N PRO A 199 8.91 9.09 -14.71
CA PRO A 199 10.24 9.69 -14.77
C PRO A 199 10.25 11.18 -15.14
N THR A 200 9.09 11.78 -15.45
CA THR A 200 8.97 13.06 -16.17
C THR A 200 8.13 14.10 -15.44
N ASN A 201 8.71 14.68 -14.40
CA ASN A 201 8.09 15.75 -13.61
C ASN A 201 6.89 15.33 -12.76
N LEU A 202 6.70 14.05 -12.44
CA LEU A 202 5.92 13.32 -11.39
C LEU A 202 4.89 14.00 -10.47
N ALA A 203 4.92 15.33 -10.31
CA ALA A 203 3.96 16.13 -9.59
C ALA A 203 3.39 17.29 -10.42
N ILE A 204 3.91 17.59 -11.61
CA ILE A 204 3.64 18.85 -12.36
C ILE A 204 2.38 18.76 -13.24
N ASP A 205 1.81 17.57 -13.34
CA ASP A 205 0.59 17.18 -14.05
C ASP A 205 -0.56 16.81 -13.10
N ASP A 206 -0.37 16.98 -11.79
CA ASP A 206 -1.37 16.61 -10.80
C ASP A 206 -2.55 17.59 -10.70
N LEU A 207 -3.71 17.04 -10.31
CA LEU A 207 -4.92 17.79 -9.99
C LEU A 207 -5.53 17.32 -8.69
N VAL A 208 -6.07 18.28 -7.93
CA VAL A 208 -6.77 18.06 -6.66
C VAL A 208 -8.27 18.25 -6.84
N ASP A 209 -9.06 17.44 -6.12
CA ASP A 209 -10.51 17.61 -6.04
C ASP A 209 -11.08 17.17 -4.68
N TYR A 210 -12.38 17.43 -4.51
CA TYR A 210 -13.15 17.08 -3.32
C TYR A 210 -14.38 16.24 -3.68
N ASP A 211 -14.62 15.15 -2.95
CA ASP A 211 -15.80 14.28 -3.06
C ASP A 211 -16.55 14.31 -1.71
N GLY A 212 -17.65 15.05 -1.68
CA GLY A 212 -18.52 15.17 -0.51
C GLY A 212 -19.35 16.43 -0.50
N TRP A 213 -20.06 16.65 0.61
CA TRP A 213 -20.88 17.85 0.79
C TRP A 213 -20.03 19.10 1.03
N ASP A 214 -20.24 20.15 0.24
CA ASP A 214 -19.38 21.34 0.15
C ASP A 214 -20.11 22.66 0.45
N LEU A 215 -21.17 22.59 1.28
CA LEU A 215 -22.03 23.72 1.68
C LEU A 215 -22.86 24.29 0.52
N SER A 216 -22.46 25.46 0.05
CA SER A 216 -23.05 26.19 -1.08
C SER A 216 -21.93 26.78 -1.94
N ASP A 217 -20.72 26.23 -1.80
CA ASP A 217 -19.52 26.72 -2.48
C ASP A 217 -19.55 26.30 -3.96
N SER A 218 -20.15 25.14 -4.26
CA SER A 218 -20.48 24.68 -5.61
C SER A 218 -21.80 23.88 -5.64
N GLU A 219 -22.11 23.23 -6.76
CA GLU A 219 -23.23 22.27 -6.87
C GLU A 219 -22.69 20.85 -7.10
N THR A 220 -21.37 20.61 -6.94
CA THR A 220 -20.71 19.33 -7.26
C THR A 220 -21.29 18.17 -6.44
N ASP A 221 -21.66 18.47 -5.19
CA ASP A 221 -22.24 17.55 -4.21
C ASP A 221 -23.67 17.08 -4.54
N ILE A 222 -24.28 17.65 -5.58
CA ILE A 222 -25.61 17.29 -6.09
C ILE A 222 -25.62 16.85 -7.56
N PHE A 223 -24.46 16.56 -8.16
CA PHE A 223 -24.40 15.94 -9.49
C PHE A 223 -24.65 14.43 -9.41
N ASP A 224 -25.37 13.94 -10.42
CA ASP A 224 -25.65 12.52 -10.68
C ASP A 224 -25.43 12.30 -12.19
N LYS A 225 -24.36 11.57 -12.51
CA LYS A 225 -23.89 11.37 -13.90
C LYS A 225 -23.38 9.98 -14.17
N VAL A 226 -22.72 9.37 -13.20
CA VAL A 226 -22.19 8.03 -13.31
C VAL A 226 -23.07 7.07 -12.52
N ASP A 227 -23.01 5.79 -12.86
CA ASP A 227 -23.67 4.72 -12.10
C ASP A 227 -22.57 3.92 -11.38
N PRO A 228 -22.07 4.42 -10.24
CA PRO A 228 -21.02 3.75 -9.48
C PRO A 228 -21.47 2.42 -8.88
N TYR A 229 -22.77 2.14 -8.81
CA TYR A 229 -23.28 0.91 -8.20
C TYR A 229 -23.80 -0.10 -9.22
N ASP A 230 -23.95 0.26 -10.50
CA ASP A 230 -24.47 -0.56 -11.61
C ASP A 230 -25.74 -1.31 -11.19
N LEU A 231 -26.73 -0.55 -10.66
CA LEU A 231 -27.85 -1.14 -9.93
C LEU A 231 -28.74 -2.03 -10.79
N ASP A 232 -28.77 -1.82 -12.11
CA ASP A 232 -29.51 -2.64 -13.06
C ASP A 232 -28.63 -3.66 -13.83
N ALA A 233 -27.33 -3.71 -13.49
CA ALA A 233 -26.35 -4.69 -13.96
C ALA A 233 -26.24 -4.76 -15.50
N ASP A 234 -26.35 -3.61 -16.16
CA ASP A 234 -26.23 -3.51 -17.61
C ASP A 234 -24.77 -3.27 -18.07
N GLY A 235 -23.90 -2.92 -17.11
CA GLY A 235 -22.47 -2.71 -17.29
C GLY A 235 -22.10 -1.35 -17.88
N VAL A 236 -23.04 -0.40 -17.94
CA VAL A 236 -22.83 0.98 -18.41
C VAL A 236 -22.70 1.88 -17.18
N THR A 237 -21.50 2.03 -16.65
CA THR A 237 -21.29 2.74 -15.36
C THR A 237 -20.95 4.22 -15.50
N GLY A 238 -20.69 4.69 -16.72
CA GLY A 238 -20.17 6.03 -16.95
C GLY A 238 -18.66 6.21 -16.75
N TYR A 239 -17.96 5.14 -16.35
CA TYR A 239 -16.51 5.09 -16.28
C TYR A 239 -15.89 4.41 -17.52
N ASP A 240 -14.67 4.80 -17.85
CA ASP A 240 -13.83 4.07 -18.81
C ASP A 240 -13.17 2.85 -18.15
N GLU A 241 -12.41 2.07 -18.94
CA GLU A 241 -11.78 0.83 -18.46
C GLU A 241 -10.68 1.00 -17.37
N TYR A 242 -10.41 2.25 -16.97
CA TYR A 242 -9.50 2.62 -15.88
C TYR A 242 -10.25 3.21 -14.68
N GLY A 243 -11.59 3.18 -14.67
CA GLY A 243 -12.39 3.73 -13.57
C GLY A 243 -12.44 5.25 -13.57
N VAL A 244 -12.12 5.90 -14.71
CA VAL A 244 -12.14 7.36 -14.86
C VAL A 244 -13.42 7.77 -15.60
N PRO A 245 -14.20 8.75 -15.09
CA PRO A 245 -15.37 9.22 -15.81
C PRO A 245 -15.03 9.73 -17.22
N TYR A 246 -15.92 9.51 -18.19
CA TYR A 246 -15.67 9.90 -19.59
C TYR A 246 -15.50 11.43 -19.85
N TYR A 247 -15.65 12.32 -18.86
CA TYR A 247 -15.56 13.79 -19.05
C TYR A 247 -14.20 14.46 -18.86
N ARG A 248 -13.15 13.75 -18.47
CA ARG A 248 -11.92 14.35 -17.93
C ARG A 248 -11.33 15.64 -18.59
N ASP A 249 -11.63 15.98 -19.86
CA ASP A 249 -10.97 17.04 -20.64
C ASP A 249 -11.67 18.44 -20.70
N SER A 250 -12.61 18.80 -19.81
CA SER A 250 -13.46 20.01 -20.02
C SER A 250 -13.31 21.20 -19.06
N GLY A 251 -12.25 21.27 -18.27
CA GLY A 251 -12.00 22.43 -17.41
C GLY A 251 -13.02 22.60 -16.26
N GLN A 252 -13.81 21.56 -15.96
CA GLN A 252 -14.57 21.40 -14.73
C GLN A 252 -14.42 19.95 -14.26
N ASN A 253 -14.63 19.69 -12.96
CA ASN A 253 -14.81 18.39 -12.30
C ASN A 253 -15.35 17.31 -13.30
N PRO A 254 -14.86 16.06 -13.27
CA PRO A 254 -15.06 15.04 -14.32
C PRO A 254 -16.53 14.64 -14.66
N ASN A 255 -17.39 15.53 -15.17
CA ASN A 255 -18.73 15.26 -15.73
C ASN A 255 -19.26 16.03 -17.00
N PHE A 256 -19.50 15.33 -18.14
CA PHE A 256 -19.49 15.86 -19.52
C PHE A 256 -18.79 14.91 -20.55
N ASP A 257 -18.70 15.27 -21.82
CA ASP A 257 -18.74 14.47 -23.02
C ASP A 257 -20.18 14.15 -23.41
N SER A 258 -20.44 14.59 -24.62
CA SER A 258 -21.69 14.78 -25.32
C SER A 258 -22.29 13.49 -25.87
N ASP A 259 -21.82 12.33 -25.38
CA ASP A 259 -22.35 11.02 -25.72
C ASP A 259 -23.25 10.48 -24.60
N PRO A 260 -24.57 10.81 -24.62
CA PRO A 260 -25.54 10.25 -23.69
C PRO A 260 -25.59 8.72 -23.66
N ALA A 261 -24.94 8.02 -24.61
CA ALA A 261 -24.85 6.56 -24.59
C ALA A 261 -23.82 6.02 -23.60
N LYS A 262 -23.01 6.88 -22.96
CA LYS A 262 -21.98 6.51 -22.00
C LYS A 262 -22.17 7.17 -20.63
N VAL A 263 -23.29 7.85 -20.40
CA VAL A 263 -23.60 8.52 -19.15
C VAL A 263 -24.86 7.87 -18.60
N GLU A 264 -24.78 7.37 -17.38
CA GLU A 264 -25.79 6.54 -16.74
C GLU A 264 -26.01 7.09 -15.33
N PRO A 265 -26.95 8.03 -15.13
CA PRO A 265 -27.22 8.54 -13.78
C PRO A 265 -27.98 7.48 -12.95
N ASP A 266 -27.55 7.26 -11.72
CA ASP A 266 -28.11 6.22 -10.86
C ASP A 266 -29.23 6.71 -9.92
N GLY A 267 -29.45 8.01 -9.81
CA GLY A 267 -30.44 8.62 -8.92
C GLY A 267 -29.93 8.92 -7.50
N PHE A 268 -28.69 8.52 -7.17
CA PHE A 268 -27.91 9.02 -6.05
C PHE A 268 -26.91 10.07 -6.57
N TYR A 269 -26.50 11.00 -5.72
CA TYR A 269 -25.48 11.97 -6.13
C TYR A 269 -24.10 11.31 -6.09
N ASP A 270 -23.28 11.55 -7.11
CA ASP A 270 -21.99 10.88 -7.34
C ASP A 270 -21.02 11.06 -6.15
N GLU A 271 -21.02 12.25 -5.55
CA GLU A 271 -20.18 12.62 -4.39
C GLU A 271 -20.74 12.12 -3.04
N TRP A 272 -21.84 11.36 -3.08
CA TRP A 272 -22.39 10.65 -1.93
C TRP A 272 -22.07 9.16 -2.00
N GLY A 273 -21.64 8.62 -0.87
CA GLY A 273 -21.48 7.19 -0.65
C GLY A 273 -22.79 6.55 -0.23
N VAL A 274 -23.02 5.32 -0.69
CA VAL A 274 -24.13 4.47 -0.28
C VAL A 274 -23.57 3.15 0.25
N VAL A 275 -23.85 2.88 1.52
CA VAL A 275 -23.60 1.56 2.13
C VAL A 275 -24.93 0.82 2.21
N PHE A 276 -25.08 -0.19 1.37
CA PHE A 276 -26.26 -1.07 1.38
C PHE A 276 -26.27 -1.99 2.61
N ASP A 277 -27.42 -2.07 3.27
CA ASP A 277 -27.66 -2.88 4.47
C ASP A 277 -29.16 -3.16 4.62
N ASP A 278 -29.56 -4.43 4.50
CA ASP A 278 -30.97 -4.87 4.58
C ASP A 278 -31.64 -4.57 5.92
N THR A 279 -30.86 -4.37 6.98
CA THR A 279 -31.35 -4.04 8.32
C THR A 279 -31.51 -2.54 8.55
N ALA A 280 -30.98 -1.71 7.65
CA ALA A 280 -30.98 -0.26 7.73
C ALA A 280 -32.32 0.36 7.23
N PRO A 281 -32.49 1.69 7.36
CA PRO A 281 -33.64 2.41 6.81
C PRO A 281 -33.74 2.29 5.28
N TYR A 282 -34.92 2.58 4.74
CA TYR A 282 -35.10 2.70 3.29
C TYR A 282 -34.29 3.88 2.75
N LEU A 283 -33.56 3.62 1.67
CA LEU A 283 -32.91 4.66 0.88
C LEU A 283 -33.97 5.40 0.06
N MET A 284 -33.70 6.67 -0.22
CA MET A 284 -34.54 7.53 -1.04
C MET A 284 -33.70 8.01 -2.22
N TRP A 285 -34.29 8.09 -3.41
CA TRP A 285 -33.61 8.71 -4.55
C TRP A 285 -33.31 10.19 -4.25
N GLN A 286 -32.10 10.63 -4.58
CA GLN A 286 -31.70 12.04 -4.47
C GLN A 286 -32.09 12.82 -5.73
N ALA A 287 -32.00 12.19 -6.91
CA ALA A 287 -32.28 12.80 -8.19
C ALA A 287 -33.44 12.12 -8.95
N ASP A 288 -34.03 12.88 -9.89
CA ASP A 288 -34.99 12.34 -10.86
C ASP A 288 -34.21 11.72 -12.03
N VAL A 289 -34.43 10.43 -12.31
CA VAL A 289 -33.90 9.75 -13.51
C VAL A 289 -35.07 9.19 -14.31
N ALA A 290 -35.49 9.94 -15.33
CA ALA A 290 -36.73 9.67 -16.06
C ALA A 290 -36.69 8.35 -16.84
N GLU A 291 -35.52 8.02 -17.39
CA GLU A 291 -35.24 6.82 -18.19
C GLU A 291 -35.41 5.55 -17.35
N LEU A 292 -34.97 5.58 -16.10
CA LEU A 292 -35.04 4.49 -15.13
C LEU A 292 -36.29 4.59 -14.22
N GLY A 293 -37.11 5.63 -14.39
CA GLY A 293 -38.33 5.86 -13.61
C GLY A 293 -38.06 6.19 -12.13
N ARG A 294 -36.87 6.69 -11.79
CA ARG A 294 -36.48 7.12 -10.45
C ARG A 294 -36.97 8.54 -10.21
N VAL A 295 -37.53 8.78 -9.01
CA VAL A 295 -38.13 10.08 -8.65
C VAL A 295 -37.59 10.50 -7.29
N ALA A 296 -37.00 11.69 -7.23
CA ALA A 296 -36.38 12.24 -6.03
C ALA A 296 -37.36 12.22 -4.84
N GLY A 297 -36.86 11.78 -3.69
CA GLY A 297 -37.61 11.65 -2.45
C GLY A 297 -38.58 10.46 -2.37
N GLN A 298 -38.68 9.62 -3.41
CA GLN A 298 -39.35 8.32 -3.31
C GLN A 298 -38.38 7.23 -2.80
N PRO A 299 -38.89 6.16 -2.18
CA PRO A 299 -38.08 5.00 -1.84
C PRO A 299 -37.32 4.47 -3.06
N ALA A 300 -36.03 4.18 -2.89
CA ALA A 300 -35.21 3.60 -3.92
C ALA A 300 -35.65 2.15 -4.17
N VAL A 301 -36.25 1.89 -5.34
CA VAL A 301 -36.76 0.57 -5.73
C VAL A 301 -36.11 0.16 -7.04
N VAL A 302 -35.44 -1.00 -7.02
CA VAL A 302 -34.77 -1.60 -8.19
C VAL A 302 -35.28 -3.03 -8.31
N ASP A 303 -35.74 -3.42 -9.50
CA ASP A 303 -36.31 -4.75 -9.78
C ASP A 303 -37.40 -5.25 -8.82
N GLY A 304 -38.10 -4.31 -8.16
CA GLY A 304 -39.16 -4.60 -7.19
C GLY A 304 -38.68 -4.73 -5.74
N ASP A 305 -37.37 -4.70 -5.51
CA ASP A 305 -36.77 -4.68 -4.19
C ASP A 305 -36.52 -3.24 -3.74
N THR A 306 -36.94 -2.92 -2.51
CA THR A 306 -36.70 -1.59 -1.94
C THR A 306 -35.36 -1.58 -1.24
N LEU A 307 -34.42 -0.80 -1.76
CA LEU A 307 -33.07 -0.69 -1.26
C LEU A 307 -33.05 -0.10 0.16
N ARG A 308 -32.13 -0.60 0.95
CA ARG A 308 -31.90 -0.18 2.34
C ARG A 308 -30.42 0.04 2.56
N GLY A 309 -30.10 1.01 3.41
CA GLY A 309 -28.73 1.37 3.66
C GLY A 309 -28.57 2.75 4.28
N TYR A 310 -27.36 3.26 4.14
CA TYR A 310 -26.95 4.58 4.63
C TYR A 310 -26.31 5.37 3.50
N GLN A 311 -26.85 6.56 3.27
CA GLN A 311 -26.34 7.53 2.30
C GLN A 311 -25.62 8.66 3.03
N PHE A 312 -24.36 8.94 2.68
CA PHE A 312 -23.50 9.87 3.42
C PHE A 312 -22.53 10.63 2.50
N PRO A 313 -22.11 11.85 2.85
CA PRO A 313 -21.06 12.56 2.11
C PRO A 313 -19.68 11.99 2.47
N ARG A 314 -18.82 11.74 1.48
CA ARG A 314 -17.52 11.06 1.71
C ARG A 314 -16.49 11.91 2.46
N SER A 315 -16.58 13.24 2.47
CA SER A 315 -15.56 14.10 3.10
C SER A 315 -14.13 13.73 2.68
N LEU A 316 -13.96 13.47 1.39
CA LEU A 316 -12.76 12.94 0.77
C LEU A 316 -12.12 14.01 -0.09
N SER A 317 -10.82 14.24 0.09
CA SER A 317 -10.00 15.03 -0.84
C SER A 317 -9.03 14.09 -1.51
N TYR A 318 -8.78 14.30 -2.80
CA TYR A 318 -7.92 13.40 -3.55
C TYR A 318 -7.13 14.13 -4.62
N ILE A 319 -6.01 13.53 -5.02
CA ILE A 319 -5.18 13.94 -6.14
C ILE A 319 -5.04 12.77 -7.12
N TYR A 320 -4.94 13.12 -8.40
CA TYR A 320 -4.73 12.21 -9.52
C TYR A 320 -3.85 12.87 -10.59
N ASP A 321 -3.22 12.02 -11.39
CA ASP A 321 -2.43 12.41 -12.55
C ASP A 321 -3.33 12.90 -13.69
N GLY A 322 -3.16 14.17 -14.05
CA GLY A 322 -3.91 14.87 -15.09
C GLY A 322 -3.24 14.82 -16.47
N ASP A 323 -3.70 15.67 -17.38
CA ASP A 323 -3.08 15.85 -18.72
C ASP A 323 -1.96 16.90 -18.64
N ASP A 324 -0.70 16.55 -18.89
CA ASP A 324 0.46 17.44 -18.79
C ASP A 324 0.29 18.62 -19.78
N PRO A 325 0.19 19.87 -19.28
CA PRO A 325 0.01 21.05 -20.12
C PRO A 325 1.19 21.33 -21.07
N VAL A 326 2.35 20.70 -20.86
CA VAL A 326 3.54 20.80 -21.71
C VAL A 326 3.57 19.69 -22.77
N SER A 327 2.82 18.61 -22.56
CA SER A 327 2.67 17.52 -23.50
C SER A 327 1.80 17.90 -24.69
N SER A 328 1.97 17.17 -25.80
CA SER A 328 1.18 17.37 -27.03
C SER A 328 0.14 16.27 -27.25
N SER A 329 0.12 15.30 -26.35
CA SER A 329 -0.74 14.13 -26.29
C SER A 329 -1.37 14.09 -24.92
N ASN A 330 -2.63 13.65 -24.83
CA ASN A 330 -3.28 13.42 -23.55
C ASN A 330 -2.61 12.22 -22.86
N ASP A 331 -1.87 12.49 -21.79
CA ASP A 331 -1.14 11.51 -20.98
C ASP A 331 -1.79 11.22 -19.63
N TYR A 332 -3.04 11.65 -19.41
CA TYR A 332 -3.82 11.38 -18.20
C TYR A 332 -3.68 9.95 -17.65
N GLY A 333 -3.21 9.84 -16.41
CA GLY A 333 -2.98 8.57 -15.70
C GLY A 333 -1.82 7.75 -16.27
N GLU A 334 -0.91 8.42 -16.99
CA GLU A 334 0.22 7.88 -17.76
C GLU A 334 -0.08 6.52 -18.41
N ARG A 335 -1.21 6.45 -19.12
CA ARG A 335 -1.75 5.17 -19.65
C ARG A 335 -0.86 4.48 -20.66
N GLU A 336 0.10 5.21 -21.25
CA GLU A 336 1.09 4.66 -22.17
C GLU A 336 2.28 4.01 -21.44
N MET A 337 2.44 4.25 -20.13
CA MET A 337 3.52 3.68 -19.32
C MET A 337 3.29 2.22 -18.93
N ASN A 338 4.36 1.57 -18.51
CA ASN A 338 4.31 0.22 -17.95
C ASN A 338 5.23 0.11 -16.72
N PRO A 339 4.68 0.04 -15.50
CA PRO A 339 3.24 0.05 -15.20
C PRO A 339 2.58 1.41 -15.49
N ILE A 340 1.27 1.40 -15.65
CA ILE A 340 0.42 2.60 -15.77
C ILE A 340 0.29 3.32 -14.42
N VAL A 341 -0.03 4.61 -14.44
CA VAL A 341 -0.21 5.46 -13.25
C VAL A 341 -1.69 5.80 -13.09
N ASP A 342 -2.51 4.81 -12.79
CA ASP A 342 -3.97 4.97 -12.73
C ASP A 342 -4.53 5.08 -11.30
N GLY A 343 -3.67 5.28 -10.31
CA GLY A 343 -4.05 5.43 -8.91
C GLY A 343 -4.54 6.83 -8.58
N PHE A 344 -5.72 6.93 -7.98
CA PHE A 344 -6.25 8.16 -7.38
C PHE A 344 -6.06 8.05 -5.87
N PHE A 345 -5.26 8.95 -5.29
CA PHE A 345 -4.93 8.92 -3.87
C PHE A 345 -5.71 9.98 -3.11
N GLY A 346 -6.35 9.60 -2.01
CA GLY A 346 -7.14 10.52 -1.19
C GLY A 346 -7.02 10.35 0.31
N GLY A 347 -7.38 11.41 1.01
CA GLY A 347 -7.53 11.49 2.47
C GLY A 347 -8.97 11.80 2.83
N MET A 348 -9.50 11.12 3.85
CA MET A 348 -10.90 11.22 4.28
C MET A 348 -11.00 11.45 5.80
N ILE A 349 -11.91 12.33 6.22
CA ILE A 349 -12.34 12.43 7.62
C ILE A 349 -13.51 11.47 7.84
N LEU A 350 -13.32 10.50 8.72
CA LEU A 350 -14.29 9.44 8.92
C LEU A 350 -14.96 9.47 10.31
N GLY A 351 -14.24 9.97 11.31
CA GLY A 351 -14.75 10.13 12.68
C GLY A 351 -14.16 11.35 13.37
N THR A 352 -14.96 12.11 14.11
CA THR A 352 -14.49 13.29 14.83
C THR A 352 -15.43 13.65 15.99
N ASP A 353 -14.85 14.15 17.09
CA ASP A 353 -15.60 14.69 18.23
C ASP A 353 -16.21 16.08 17.94
N ALA A 354 -15.94 16.67 16.77
CA ALA A 354 -16.47 17.97 16.37
C ALA A 354 -18.00 17.92 16.28
N ALA A 355 -18.67 19.06 16.38
CA ALA A 355 -20.12 19.12 16.24
C ALA A 355 -20.57 18.60 14.86
N SER A 356 -21.66 17.83 14.82
CA SER A 356 -22.22 17.34 13.55
C SER A 356 -22.85 18.49 12.76
N GLN A 357 -22.84 18.38 11.43
CA GLN A 357 -23.58 19.26 10.53
C GLN A 357 -24.92 18.62 10.16
N THR A 358 -26.01 19.39 10.24
CA THR A 358 -27.33 18.93 9.81
C THR A 358 -27.52 19.18 8.32
N ILE A 359 -27.47 18.12 7.52
CA ILE A 359 -27.64 18.13 6.06
C ILE A 359 -28.95 17.38 5.76
N GLU A 360 -29.88 18.03 5.06
CA GLU A 360 -31.20 17.47 4.71
C GLU A 360 -31.97 16.83 5.89
N GLY A 361 -31.79 17.37 7.10
CA GLY A 361 -32.46 16.90 8.32
C GLY A 361 -31.80 15.70 9.00
N ARG A 362 -30.57 15.36 8.62
CA ARG A 362 -29.73 14.33 9.27
C ARG A 362 -28.40 14.91 9.71
N ASP A 363 -27.85 14.38 10.80
CA ASP A 363 -26.60 14.86 11.38
C ASP A 363 -25.42 14.01 10.91
N TYR A 364 -24.44 14.66 10.28
CA TYR A 364 -23.23 14.01 9.75
C TYR A 364 -21.97 14.59 10.41
N LYS A 365 -20.94 13.75 10.56
CA LYS A 365 -19.57 14.20 10.82
C LYS A 365 -18.91 14.43 9.47
N VAL A 366 -18.70 15.68 9.09
CA VAL A 366 -18.11 16.07 7.81
C VAL A 366 -16.86 16.90 8.03
N ALA A 367 -16.04 17.01 6.99
CA ALA A 367 -14.94 17.96 6.98
C ALA A 367 -15.42 19.39 7.27
N TYR A 368 -14.58 20.18 7.94
CA TYR A 368 -14.82 21.60 8.19
C TYR A 368 -14.38 22.46 7.01
N SER A 369 -13.28 22.10 6.36
CA SER A 369 -12.81 22.73 5.13
C SER A 369 -11.98 21.75 4.30
N HIS A 370 -12.03 21.94 2.98
CA HIS A 370 -11.11 21.40 1.99
C HIS A 370 -10.39 22.57 1.31
N GLN A 371 -9.08 22.58 1.38
CA GLN A 371 -8.26 23.62 0.76
C GLN A 371 -7.11 22.99 -0.01
N TRP A 372 -6.59 23.73 -0.98
CA TRP A 372 -5.39 23.36 -1.69
C TRP A 372 -4.57 24.58 -2.06
N TRP A 373 -3.28 24.35 -2.30
CA TRP A 373 -2.33 25.33 -2.81
C TRP A 373 -1.29 24.60 -3.64
N ASN A 374 -0.52 25.34 -4.44
CA ASN A 374 0.62 24.77 -5.16
C ASN A 374 1.95 25.01 -4.44
N TRP A 375 2.99 24.26 -4.81
CA TRP A 375 4.37 24.42 -4.28
C TRP A 375 4.80 25.90 -4.15
N GLU A 376 4.44 26.74 -5.13
CA GLU A 376 4.90 28.15 -5.16
C GLU A 376 4.30 29.01 -4.04
N SER A 377 3.22 28.51 -3.44
CA SER A 377 2.36 29.22 -2.50
C SER A 377 2.29 28.56 -1.11
N ASP A 378 3.24 27.66 -0.81
CA ASP A 378 3.34 27.00 0.48
C ASP A 378 3.26 27.99 1.66
N PRO A 379 2.40 27.74 2.67
CA PRO A 379 2.22 28.65 3.80
C PRO A 379 3.50 28.77 4.64
N LYS A 380 3.87 30.01 4.98
CA LYS A 380 5.14 30.31 5.66
C LYS A 380 4.98 30.73 7.12
N THR A 381 3.76 31.05 7.53
CA THR A 381 3.47 31.56 8.88
C THR A 381 2.28 30.83 9.50
N ASP A 382 2.19 30.87 10.82
CA ASP A 382 1.03 30.34 11.56
C ASP A 382 -0.28 30.99 11.13
N GLN A 383 -0.25 32.29 10.78
CA GLN A 383 -1.40 32.97 10.23
C GLN A 383 -1.84 32.36 8.89
N ASP A 384 -0.91 32.12 7.96
CA ASP A 384 -1.25 31.54 6.65
C ASP A 384 -1.85 30.13 6.83
N ARG A 385 -1.25 29.32 7.71
CA ARG A 385 -1.73 27.96 8.02
C ARG A 385 -3.11 27.98 8.67
N TRP A 386 -3.30 28.87 9.64
CA TRP A 386 -4.59 29.08 10.29
C TRP A 386 -5.67 29.50 9.30
N ASP A 387 -5.33 30.40 8.38
CA ASP A 387 -6.24 30.87 7.34
C ASP A 387 -6.62 29.73 6.37
N TYR A 388 -5.67 28.86 5.99
CA TYR A 388 -5.99 27.65 5.22
C TYR A 388 -6.86 26.66 6.01
N ILE A 389 -6.51 26.34 7.27
CA ILE A 389 -7.32 25.46 8.13
C ILE A 389 -8.78 25.91 8.21
N ASN A 390 -9.01 27.23 8.14
CA ASN A 390 -10.33 27.84 8.27
C ASN A 390 -11.03 28.16 6.94
N GLY A 391 -10.39 27.94 5.78
CA GLY A 391 -10.90 28.38 4.47
C GLY A 391 -11.02 29.91 4.34
N GLN A 392 -10.14 30.64 5.04
CA GLN A 392 -10.12 32.11 5.10
C GLN A 392 -8.94 32.73 4.36
N ASN A 393 -8.04 31.91 3.81
CA ASN A 393 -6.92 32.41 3.03
C ASN A 393 -7.46 33.20 1.82
N VAL A 394 -6.72 34.20 1.35
CA VAL A 394 -7.09 34.94 0.13
C VAL A 394 -7.18 33.99 -1.07
N ALA A 395 -6.34 32.96 -1.12
CA ALA A 395 -6.37 31.90 -2.13
C ALA A 395 -7.65 31.04 -2.07
N SER A 396 -8.28 30.92 -0.90
CA SER A 396 -9.55 30.21 -0.71
C SER A 396 -10.73 30.89 -1.40
N GLN A 397 -10.58 32.14 -1.86
CA GLN A 397 -11.64 32.92 -2.54
C GLN A 397 -12.96 33.02 -1.76
N GLY A 398 -12.89 32.92 -0.42
CA GLY A 398 -14.04 32.94 0.47
C GLY A 398 -14.82 31.61 0.55
N LYS A 399 -14.26 30.53 -0.01
CA LYS A 399 -14.81 29.17 0.03
C LYS A 399 -14.11 28.34 1.08
N LYS A 400 -14.89 27.54 1.81
CA LYS A 400 -14.36 26.51 2.72
C LYS A 400 -14.01 25.23 1.98
N PHE A 401 -14.65 24.99 0.85
CA PHE A 401 -14.37 23.88 -0.03
C PHE A 401 -13.95 24.47 -1.37
N LEU A 402 -12.65 24.50 -1.60
CA LEU A 402 -12.09 25.10 -2.80
C LEU A 402 -12.30 24.16 -4.00
N ASN A 403 -12.89 24.67 -5.07
CA ASN A 403 -13.13 23.90 -6.30
C ASN A 403 -11.84 23.33 -6.88
N ASN A 404 -11.97 22.32 -7.74
CA ASN A 404 -10.90 21.85 -8.61
C ASN A 404 -10.14 23.03 -9.29
N PRO A 405 -8.79 23.00 -9.35
CA PRO A 405 -8.00 24.08 -9.94
C PRO A 405 -8.41 24.50 -11.36
N LEU A 406 -8.82 23.54 -12.19
CA LEU A 406 -9.25 23.81 -13.57
C LEU A 406 -10.49 24.72 -13.63
N GLU A 407 -11.41 24.59 -12.68
CA GLU A 407 -12.62 25.44 -12.59
C GLU A 407 -12.30 26.90 -12.30
N LEU A 408 -11.16 27.11 -11.66
CA LEU A 408 -10.64 28.43 -11.31
C LEU A 408 -9.65 28.96 -12.37
N GLY A 409 -9.41 28.19 -13.44
CA GLY A 409 -8.54 28.54 -14.55
C GLY A 409 -7.05 28.35 -14.26
N PHE A 410 -6.70 27.53 -13.26
CA PHE A 410 -5.33 27.10 -13.01
C PHE A 410 -5.05 25.79 -13.75
N PRO A 411 -3.82 25.58 -14.26
CA PRO A 411 -3.45 24.33 -14.91
C PRO A 411 -3.22 23.23 -13.86
N GLN A 412 -2.99 22.02 -14.36
CA GLN A 412 -2.30 20.96 -13.66
C GLN A 412 -0.96 21.47 -13.10
N PHE A 413 -0.62 21.03 -11.89
CA PHE A 413 0.59 21.45 -11.20
C PHE A 413 0.84 20.62 -9.94
N ASP A 414 1.99 20.86 -9.32
CA ASP A 414 2.34 20.32 -8.02
C ASP A 414 1.48 20.96 -6.92
N TYR A 415 0.37 20.28 -6.57
CA TYR A 415 -0.63 20.69 -5.60
C TYR A 415 -0.49 19.95 -4.27
N ARG A 416 -0.84 20.63 -3.18
CA ARG A 416 -1.13 20.02 -1.88
C ARG A 416 -2.58 20.21 -1.56
N PHE A 417 -3.18 19.28 -0.84
CA PHE A 417 -4.51 19.47 -0.25
C PHE A 417 -4.48 19.40 1.27
N LEU A 418 -5.49 19.99 1.89
CA LEU A 418 -5.70 20.03 3.33
C LEU A 418 -7.17 19.77 3.64
N LEU A 419 -7.40 18.85 4.59
CA LEU A 419 -8.70 18.62 5.22
C LEU A 419 -8.63 19.00 6.70
N SER A 420 -9.62 19.75 7.18
CA SER A 420 -9.71 20.12 8.60
C SER A 420 -11.00 19.66 9.27
N THR A 421 -10.96 19.55 10.60
CA THR A 421 -12.12 19.34 11.47
C THR A 421 -12.02 20.23 12.73
N GLY A 422 -13.16 20.58 13.30
CA GLY A 422 -13.30 21.48 14.44
C GLY A 422 -14.47 22.47 14.27
N PRO A 423 -14.53 23.54 15.09
CA PRO A 423 -13.63 23.81 16.21
C PRO A 423 -13.89 22.88 17.41
N PHE A 424 -12.88 22.75 18.26
CA PHE A 424 -12.96 22.08 19.56
C PHE A 424 -12.62 23.05 20.70
N ASP A 425 -13.30 22.89 21.82
CA ASP A 425 -12.85 23.44 23.10
C ASP A 425 -12.33 22.28 23.95
N ILE A 426 -11.05 22.33 24.31
CA ILE A 426 -10.33 21.24 24.99
C ILE A 426 -9.86 21.73 26.36
N PRO A 427 -10.59 21.41 27.45
CA PRO A 427 -10.16 21.74 28.80
C PRO A 427 -8.78 21.17 29.13
N GLU A 428 -8.09 21.78 30.10
CA GLU A 428 -6.81 21.27 30.60
C GLU A 428 -6.90 19.79 31.01
N GLY A 429 -6.04 18.95 30.43
CA GLY A 429 -5.94 17.52 30.72
C GLY A 429 -6.94 16.62 29.98
N GLU A 430 -7.90 17.20 29.26
CA GLU A 430 -8.87 16.47 28.44
C GLU A 430 -8.33 16.20 27.03
N SER A 431 -9.00 15.30 26.31
CA SER A 431 -8.62 14.90 24.95
C SER A 431 -9.81 14.88 24.00
N ILE A 432 -9.52 15.08 22.72
CA ILE A 432 -10.46 14.86 21.61
C ILE A 432 -9.94 13.74 20.70
N ASN A 433 -10.83 13.18 19.90
CA ASN A 433 -10.54 12.06 19.02
C ASN A 433 -10.89 12.39 17.58
N VAL A 434 -10.03 11.99 16.64
CA VAL A 434 -10.27 12.12 15.20
C VAL A 434 -9.78 10.87 14.48
N THR A 435 -10.50 10.46 13.44
CA THR A 435 -10.16 9.35 12.55
C THR A 435 -10.00 9.90 11.15
N PHE A 436 -8.78 9.81 10.63
CA PHE A 436 -8.46 10.07 9.22
C PHE A 436 -8.16 8.75 8.52
N VAL A 437 -8.53 8.62 7.26
CA VAL A 437 -8.20 7.44 6.45
C VAL A 437 -7.55 7.91 5.17
N THR A 438 -6.44 7.28 4.79
CA THR A 438 -5.89 7.42 3.44
C THR A 438 -6.36 6.24 2.61
N VAL A 439 -6.85 6.51 1.43
CA VAL A 439 -7.43 5.53 0.49
C VAL A 439 -6.80 5.74 -0.88
N ILE A 440 -6.61 4.66 -1.63
CA ILE A 440 -6.21 4.72 -3.03
C ILE A 440 -7.07 3.77 -3.83
N GLY A 441 -7.27 4.03 -5.12
CA GLY A 441 -7.92 3.08 -6.01
C GLY A 441 -7.61 3.38 -7.46
N ARG A 442 -7.86 2.40 -8.32
CA ARG A 442 -7.76 2.55 -9.76
C ARG A 442 -8.89 3.45 -10.26
N GLY A 443 -8.54 4.63 -10.77
CA GLY A 443 -9.53 5.63 -11.16
C GLY A 443 -10.34 6.18 -9.98
N LEU A 444 -11.29 7.07 -10.30
CA LEU A 444 -12.24 7.60 -9.32
C LEU A 444 -13.23 6.53 -8.84
N GLU A 445 -13.62 5.59 -9.72
CA GLU A 445 -14.47 4.45 -9.39
C GLU A 445 -13.86 3.60 -8.25
N GLY A 446 -12.60 3.18 -8.41
CA GLY A 446 -11.90 2.41 -7.41
C GLY A 446 -11.66 3.19 -6.11
N LEU A 447 -11.32 4.47 -6.21
CA LEU A 447 -11.16 5.34 -5.04
C LEU A 447 -12.46 5.45 -4.22
N ARG A 448 -13.60 5.66 -4.88
CA ARG A 448 -14.93 5.73 -4.23
C ARG A 448 -15.31 4.40 -3.59
N ALA A 449 -15.09 3.29 -4.29
CA ALA A 449 -15.35 1.96 -3.75
C ALA A 449 -14.54 1.69 -2.47
N ASN A 450 -13.25 2.06 -2.48
CA ASN A 450 -12.36 1.89 -1.32
C ASN A 450 -12.70 2.87 -0.18
N ALA A 451 -13.12 4.10 -0.47
CA ALA A 451 -13.63 5.05 0.53
C ALA A 451 -14.91 4.54 1.20
N ASP A 452 -15.85 4.00 0.43
CA ASP A 452 -17.09 3.41 0.96
C ASP A 452 -16.80 2.16 1.80
N ASN A 453 -15.83 1.35 1.39
CA ASN A 453 -15.35 0.22 2.18
C ASN A 453 -14.69 0.67 3.50
N ALA A 454 -13.98 1.81 3.52
CA ALA A 454 -13.47 2.39 4.77
C ALA A 454 -14.60 2.73 5.75
N VAL A 455 -15.73 3.25 5.25
CA VAL A 455 -16.93 3.53 6.07
C VAL A 455 -17.56 2.24 6.59
N LYS A 456 -17.70 1.20 5.74
CA LYS A 456 -18.16 -0.12 6.17
C LYS A 456 -17.25 -0.71 7.26
N ALA A 457 -15.93 -0.62 7.07
CA ALA A 457 -14.95 -1.11 8.01
C ALA A 457 -15.02 -0.39 9.36
N TYR A 458 -15.16 0.94 9.33
CA TYR A 458 -15.25 1.73 10.56
C TYR A 458 -16.45 1.35 11.40
N TYR A 459 -17.64 1.28 10.81
CA TYR A 459 -18.87 0.95 11.55
C TYR A 459 -19.05 -0.56 11.77
N SER A 460 -18.12 -1.39 11.29
CA SER A 460 -18.17 -2.83 11.53
C SER A 460 -18.08 -3.14 13.02
N GLY A 461 -19.08 -3.89 13.52
CA GLY A 461 -19.22 -4.28 14.92
C GLY A 461 -19.79 -3.20 15.85
N SER A 462 -20.12 -2.01 15.35
CA SER A 462 -20.78 -0.97 16.14
C SER A 462 -22.12 -1.45 16.70
N GLU A 463 -22.40 -1.11 17.96
CA GLU A 463 -23.67 -1.49 18.62
C GLU A 463 -24.79 -0.46 18.34
N THR A 464 -24.41 0.81 18.22
CA THR A 464 -25.34 1.93 18.00
C THR A 464 -24.86 2.93 16.95
N GLY A 465 -23.55 3.00 16.71
CA GLY A 465 -22.91 3.83 15.71
C GLY A 465 -23.26 3.38 14.29
N ASN A 466 -23.53 4.35 13.41
CA ASN A 466 -23.72 4.17 11.97
C ASN A 466 -23.63 5.56 11.30
N PRO A 467 -23.61 5.67 9.95
CA PRO A 467 -23.50 6.97 9.30
C PRO A 467 -24.60 7.99 9.65
N TYR A 468 -25.78 7.57 10.14
CA TYR A 468 -26.85 8.47 10.60
C TYR A 468 -26.84 8.75 12.11
N ASN A 469 -26.03 8.03 12.87
CA ASN A 469 -25.78 8.25 14.29
C ASN A 469 -24.27 8.07 14.51
N PRO A 470 -23.45 9.00 13.98
CA PRO A 470 -22.01 8.81 13.94
C PRO A 470 -21.44 8.78 15.36
N LYS A 471 -20.56 7.81 15.60
CA LYS A 471 -19.85 7.58 16.85
C LYS A 471 -18.37 7.53 16.57
N ASN A 472 -17.59 8.14 17.46
CA ASN A 472 -16.14 8.07 17.34
C ASN A 472 -15.60 6.75 17.89
N TRP A 473 -14.35 6.39 17.55
CA TRP A 473 -13.79 5.06 17.79
C TRP A 473 -13.68 4.66 19.27
N ASN A 474 -13.79 5.63 20.18
CA ASN A 474 -13.76 5.46 21.62
C ASN A 474 -15.17 5.42 22.27
N GLU A 475 -16.23 5.69 21.50
CA GLU A 475 -17.62 5.73 21.98
C GLU A 475 -18.40 4.45 21.68
N ASP A 476 -18.00 3.70 20.65
CA ASP A 476 -18.59 2.42 20.24
C ASP A 476 -17.49 1.44 19.80
N LYS A 477 -17.86 0.23 19.39
CA LYS A 477 -16.99 -0.70 18.69
C LYS A 477 -16.85 -0.29 17.24
N HIS A 478 -15.63 -0.35 16.74
CA HIS A 478 -15.28 -0.04 15.36
C HIS A 478 -14.23 -1.03 14.87
N TRP A 479 -14.08 -1.15 13.55
CA TRP A 479 -13.03 -1.96 12.92
C TRP A 479 -13.10 -3.45 13.25
N VAL A 480 -14.29 -4.00 13.52
CA VAL A 480 -14.46 -5.42 13.86
C VAL A 480 -14.47 -6.26 12.59
N LEU A 481 -13.35 -6.27 11.88
CA LEU A 481 -13.16 -7.02 10.64
C LEU A 481 -12.75 -8.48 10.89
N PRO A 482 -12.93 -9.37 9.90
CA PRO A 482 -12.38 -10.72 9.94
C PRO A 482 -10.88 -10.73 10.26
N ILE A 483 -10.45 -11.62 11.15
CA ILE A 483 -9.03 -11.83 11.44
C ILE A 483 -8.62 -13.15 10.81
N PRO A 484 -7.73 -13.16 9.80
CA PRO A 484 -7.26 -14.40 9.21
C PRO A 484 -6.37 -15.18 10.17
N PRO A 485 -6.14 -16.48 9.91
CA PRO A 485 -5.09 -17.24 10.57
C PRO A 485 -3.73 -16.55 10.40
N VAL A 486 -2.80 -16.79 11.33
CA VAL A 486 -1.47 -16.17 11.27
C VAL A 486 -0.70 -16.56 10.01
N VAL A 487 0.12 -15.63 9.50
CA VAL A 487 1.00 -15.90 8.35
C VAL A 487 1.98 -17.02 8.71
N PRO A 488 2.01 -18.14 7.96
CA PRO A 488 2.91 -19.24 8.22
C PRO A 488 4.36 -18.88 7.88
N ALA A 489 5.33 -19.50 8.57
CA ALA A 489 6.74 -19.35 8.24
C ALA A 489 7.08 -20.18 6.99
N LEU A 490 7.35 -19.51 5.87
CA LEU A 490 7.66 -20.13 4.57
C LEU A 490 9.17 -20.20 4.33
N SER A 491 9.64 -21.35 3.86
CA SER A 491 11.01 -21.56 3.39
C SER A 491 11.00 -22.22 2.02
N TYR A 492 11.90 -21.79 1.14
CA TYR A 492 12.00 -22.34 -0.21
C TYR A 492 13.43 -22.33 -0.73
N SER A 493 13.74 -23.27 -1.62
CA SER A 493 15.07 -23.42 -2.24
C SER A 493 14.93 -23.80 -3.71
N PRO A 494 15.83 -23.32 -4.58
CA PRO A 494 15.78 -23.65 -6.00
C PRO A 494 16.05 -25.13 -6.24
N VAL A 495 15.43 -25.65 -7.29
CA VAL A 495 15.80 -26.92 -7.95
C VAL A 495 15.86 -26.66 -9.46
N ASP A 496 16.22 -27.67 -10.24
CA ASP A 496 16.25 -27.55 -11.69
C ASP A 496 14.83 -27.35 -12.24
N GLU A 497 14.63 -26.28 -13.01
CA GLU A 497 13.33 -25.86 -13.57
C GLU A 497 12.20 -25.79 -12.53
N GLY A 498 12.56 -25.43 -11.28
CA GLY A 498 11.59 -25.44 -10.20
C GLY A 498 12.05 -24.85 -8.88
N VAL A 499 11.13 -24.88 -7.91
CA VAL A 499 11.40 -24.46 -6.53
C VAL A 499 10.73 -25.43 -5.56
N LYS A 500 11.47 -25.86 -4.53
CA LYS A 500 10.94 -26.67 -3.44
C LYS A 500 10.60 -25.76 -2.26
N LEU A 501 9.41 -25.94 -1.70
CA LEU A 501 8.84 -25.14 -0.63
C LEU A 501 8.45 -26.02 0.57
N ALA A 502 8.55 -25.44 1.76
CA ALA A 502 8.07 -26.01 3.01
C ALA A 502 7.66 -24.90 3.99
N TRP A 503 6.68 -25.17 4.84
CA TRP A 503 6.17 -24.19 5.82
C TRP A 503 5.80 -24.85 7.15
N ASP A 504 5.58 -24.02 8.18
CA ASP A 504 5.19 -24.46 9.51
C ASP A 504 3.67 -24.58 9.70
N THR A 505 3.24 -25.14 10.84
CA THR A 505 1.83 -25.37 11.21
C THR A 505 1.29 -24.27 12.13
N SER A 506 1.90 -23.08 12.15
CA SER A 506 1.53 -22.01 13.08
C SER A 506 0.09 -21.55 12.85
N ALA A 507 -0.31 -21.39 11.58
CA ALA A 507 -1.67 -21.05 11.18
C ALA A 507 -2.72 -22.06 11.64
N GLU A 508 -2.42 -23.36 11.56
CA GLU A 508 -3.35 -24.45 11.93
C GLU A 508 -3.68 -24.49 13.43
N THR A 509 -2.76 -24.02 14.26
CA THR A 509 -2.83 -24.20 15.72
C THR A 509 -3.21 -22.93 16.48
N THR A 510 -3.15 -21.77 15.82
CA THR A 510 -3.43 -20.47 16.43
C THR A 510 -4.93 -20.27 16.59
N LEU A 511 -5.34 -19.67 17.71
CA LEU A 511 -6.74 -19.33 17.96
C LEU A 511 -7.05 -18.00 17.27
N ASP A 512 -8.16 -17.93 16.55
CA ASP A 512 -8.76 -16.66 16.14
C ASP A 512 -9.00 -15.83 17.41
N PRO A 513 -8.40 -14.64 17.51
CA PRO A 513 -8.52 -13.81 18.72
C PRO A 513 -9.94 -13.31 19.02
N ASN A 514 -10.79 -13.16 18.00
CA ASN A 514 -12.18 -12.72 18.13
C ASN A 514 -13.10 -13.90 18.49
N LEU A 515 -12.83 -15.10 17.98
CA LEU A 515 -13.65 -16.28 18.23
C LEU A 515 -13.20 -17.13 19.43
N GLY A 516 -11.92 -17.02 19.83
CA GLY A 516 -11.32 -17.84 20.90
C GLY A 516 -11.20 -19.33 20.55
N ARG A 517 -11.25 -19.69 19.27
CA ARG A 517 -11.11 -21.08 18.76
C ARG A 517 -10.20 -21.13 17.54
N GLN A 518 -9.71 -22.31 17.19
CA GLN A 518 -9.07 -22.53 15.89
C GLN A 518 -10.15 -22.45 14.80
N ASP A 519 -9.86 -21.73 13.73
CA ASP A 519 -10.75 -21.54 12.59
C ASP A 519 -10.03 -21.67 11.24
N PHE A 520 -8.78 -22.11 11.23
CA PHE A 520 -8.05 -22.43 10.01
C PHE A 520 -8.81 -23.43 9.11
N GLU A 521 -8.93 -23.11 7.81
CA GLU A 521 -9.49 -23.99 6.77
C GLU A 521 -8.39 -24.55 5.85
N GLY A 522 -7.47 -23.72 5.37
CA GLY A 522 -6.52 -24.14 4.34
C GLY A 522 -5.39 -23.18 4.02
N TYR A 523 -4.61 -23.54 2.99
CA TYR A 523 -3.48 -22.77 2.47
C TYR A 523 -3.64 -22.49 0.97
N GLN A 524 -3.10 -21.36 0.53
CA GLN A 524 -2.93 -21.03 -0.89
C GLN A 524 -1.50 -20.55 -1.14
N LEU A 525 -0.86 -21.13 -2.16
CA LEU A 525 0.50 -20.81 -2.55
C LEU A 525 0.49 -19.96 -3.81
N TYR A 526 1.23 -18.85 -3.74
CA TYR A 526 1.37 -17.89 -4.81
C TYR A 526 2.82 -17.79 -5.27
N ARG A 527 2.96 -17.49 -6.56
CA ARG A 527 4.24 -17.24 -7.23
C ARG A 527 4.19 -15.90 -7.96
N ALA A 528 5.28 -15.15 -7.90
CA ALA A 528 5.49 -13.95 -8.69
C ALA A 528 6.87 -13.98 -9.35
N ALA A 529 7.00 -13.36 -10.51
CA ALA A 529 8.28 -13.22 -11.22
C ALA A 529 8.74 -11.77 -11.19
N TYR A 530 10.06 -11.55 -11.12
CA TYR A 530 10.74 -10.23 -11.12
C TYR A 530 10.51 -9.34 -9.89
N ALA A 531 9.30 -9.32 -9.33
CA ALA A 531 8.97 -8.59 -8.12
C ALA A 531 7.91 -9.36 -7.32
N PRO A 532 7.78 -9.15 -5.98
CA PRO A 532 6.74 -9.78 -5.15
C PRO A 532 5.35 -9.14 -5.37
N GLN A 533 4.91 -9.06 -6.63
CA GLN A 533 3.66 -8.46 -7.09
C GLN A 533 3.07 -9.32 -8.24
N ASN A 534 1.84 -9.04 -8.68
CA ASN A 534 1.17 -9.82 -9.75
C ASN A 534 1.16 -11.32 -9.45
N TRP A 535 0.75 -11.67 -8.23
CA TRP A 535 0.79 -13.01 -7.69
C TRP A 535 -0.12 -13.97 -8.46
N GLU A 536 0.44 -15.05 -8.99
CA GLU A 536 -0.29 -16.17 -9.57
C GLU A 536 -0.50 -17.26 -8.51
N MET A 537 -1.74 -17.67 -8.25
CA MET A 537 -2.00 -18.83 -7.39
C MET A 537 -1.63 -20.11 -8.14
N ILE A 538 -0.69 -20.88 -7.57
CA ILE A 538 -0.17 -22.11 -8.19
C ILE A 538 -0.65 -23.39 -7.51
N ALA A 539 -1.11 -23.30 -6.25
CA ALA A 539 -1.65 -24.43 -5.51
C ALA A 539 -2.55 -23.99 -4.35
N SER A 540 -3.49 -24.85 -3.95
CA SER A 540 -4.37 -24.63 -2.80
C SER A 540 -4.71 -25.97 -2.13
N TRP A 541 -4.88 -25.94 -0.81
CA TRP A 541 -5.23 -27.08 0.03
C TRP A 541 -6.24 -26.65 1.09
N ASP A 542 -7.11 -27.56 1.50
CA ASP A 542 -8.02 -27.34 2.63
C ASP A 542 -8.12 -28.58 3.54
N ASN A 543 -8.87 -28.42 4.64
CA ASN A 543 -9.21 -29.48 5.56
C ASN A 543 -10.57 -30.14 5.25
N ARG A 544 -11.16 -29.87 4.06
CA ARG A 544 -12.52 -30.28 3.72
C ARG A 544 -12.52 -31.28 2.57
N ASP A 545 -13.19 -32.42 2.77
CA ASP A 545 -13.37 -33.41 1.69
C ASP A 545 -14.69 -33.17 0.94
N VAL A 546 -14.87 -31.95 0.41
CA VAL A 546 -16.05 -31.54 -0.38
C VAL A 546 -15.68 -30.52 -1.47
N PRO A 547 -16.39 -30.49 -2.61
CA PRO A 547 -16.14 -29.47 -3.64
C PRO A 547 -16.30 -28.03 -3.12
N VAL A 548 -15.33 -27.18 -3.44
CA VAL A 548 -15.27 -25.74 -3.09
C VAL A 548 -15.00 -24.88 -4.32
N TRP A 549 -15.49 -23.64 -4.29
CA TRP A 549 -14.99 -22.58 -5.17
C TRP A 549 -13.61 -22.15 -4.68
N VAL A 550 -12.63 -22.20 -5.58
CA VAL A 550 -11.29 -21.68 -5.33
C VAL A 550 -11.36 -20.17 -5.52
N VAL A 551 -11.14 -19.41 -4.45
CA VAL A 551 -11.20 -17.96 -4.47
C VAL A 551 -9.83 -17.43 -4.11
N GLY A 552 -9.22 -16.65 -5.00
CA GLY A 552 -7.95 -15.99 -4.79
C GLY A 552 -7.98 -15.03 -3.61
N SER A 553 -6.79 -14.65 -3.14
CA SER A 553 -6.64 -13.66 -2.08
C SER A 553 -7.06 -12.27 -2.53
N SER A 554 -7.27 -12.05 -3.84
CA SER A 554 -7.89 -10.84 -4.44
C SER A 554 -9.42 -10.88 -4.45
N GLY A 555 -10.05 -12.02 -4.08
CA GLY A 555 -11.49 -12.22 -4.19
C GLY A 555 -11.96 -12.90 -5.48
N ASP A 556 -11.08 -13.08 -6.47
CA ASP A 556 -11.43 -13.70 -7.75
C ASP A 556 -11.74 -15.20 -7.63
N THR A 557 -12.81 -15.65 -8.26
CA THR A 557 -13.10 -17.09 -8.35
C THR A 557 -12.32 -17.72 -9.52
N LEU A 558 -11.56 -18.77 -9.24
CA LEU A 558 -10.77 -19.51 -10.22
C LEU A 558 -11.47 -20.80 -10.67
N GLY A 559 -11.55 -20.98 -11.99
CA GLY A 559 -12.16 -22.14 -12.63
C GLY A 559 -13.69 -22.04 -12.79
N ASP A 560 -14.26 -22.91 -13.64
CA ASP A 560 -15.68 -22.84 -14.03
C ASP A 560 -16.62 -23.70 -13.15
N ALA A 561 -16.06 -24.44 -12.18
CA ALA A 561 -16.82 -25.34 -11.31
C ALA A 561 -16.09 -25.57 -9.98
N PRO A 562 -16.83 -25.90 -8.90
CA PRO A 562 -16.21 -26.23 -7.62
C PRO A 562 -15.42 -27.55 -7.71
N VAL A 563 -14.29 -27.60 -7.02
CA VAL A 563 -13.34 -28.73 -7.06
C VAL A 563 -13.03 -29.23 -5.65
N ASN A 564 -12.68 -30.50 -5.50
CA ASN A 564 -12.22 -31.04 -4.22
C ASN A 564 -10.72 -30.75 -4.09
N LEU A 565 -10.33 -29.94 -3.11
CA LEU A 565 -8.94 -29.57 -2.91
C LEU A 565 -8.15 -30.74 -2.33
N PRO A 566 -6.84 -30.85 -2.63
CA PRO A 566 -5.99 -31.85 -2.00
C PRO A 566 -5.88 -31.61 -0.49
N ALA A 567 -5.74 -32.69 0.28
CA ALA A 567 -5.46 -32.61 1.70
C ALA A 567 -4.14 -31.86 1.98
N ILE A 568 -4.11 -31.09 3.07
CA ILE A 568 -2.96 -30.27 3.48
C ILE A 568 -1.66 -31.08 3.53
N GLN A 569 -0.62 -30.47 2.97
CA GLN A 569 0.77 -30.94 3.02
C GLN A 569 1.65 -29.75 3.39
N GLN A 570 2.71 -29.97 4.17
CA GLN A 570 3.62 -28.88 4.58
C GLN A 570 4.82 -28.72 3.63
N THR A 571 4.68 -29.22 2.40
CA THR A 571 5.69 -29.14 1.36
C THR A 571 5.05 -29.10 -0.02
N PHE A 572 5.62 -28.35 -0.94
CA PHE A 572 5.25 -28.36 -2.35
C PHE A 572 6.52 -28.24 -3.22
N THR A 573 6.50 -28.77 -4.43
CA THR A 573 7.56 -28.52 -5.41
C THR A 573 6.91 -27.95 -6.65
N ASP A 574 7.17 -26.67 -6.92
CA ASP A 574 6.72 -26.03 -8.15
C ASP A 574 7.60 -26.51 -9.31
N LEU A 575 6.97 -27.25 -10.22
CA LEU A 575 7.50 -27.69 -11.51
C LEU A 575 6.53 -27.31 -12.63
N GLY A 576 5.65 -26.33 -12.39
CA GLY A 576 4.48 -26.06 -13.23
C GLY A 576 3.47 -27.21 -13.26
N GLY A 577 2.54 -27.15 -14.21
CA GLY A 577 1.53 -28.16 -14.46
C GLY A 577 0.10 -27.62 -14.40
N ASN A 578 -0.87 -28.52 -14.37
CA ASN A 578 -2.28 -28.14 -14.28
C ASN A 578 -2.74 -28.13 -12.82
N THR A 579 -3.35 -27.03 -12.41
CA THR A 579 -3.99 -26.92 -11.10
C THR A 579 -5.26 -27.77 -11.05
N VAL A 580 -5.78 -28.02 -9.84
CA VAL A 580 -7.01 -28.79 -9.66
C VAL A 580 -8.25 -28.07 -10.21
N TRP A 581 -8.21 -26.75 -10.34
CA TRP A 581 -9.27 -25.91 -10.93
C TRP A 581 -9.09 -25.66 -12.44
N GLY A 582 -8.06 -26.26 -13.08
CA GLY A 582 -7.92 -26.30 -14.53
C GLY A 582 -7.06 -25.20 -15.16
N THR A 583 -6.39 -24.37 -14.36
CA THR A 583 -5.38 -23.41 -14.86
C THR A 583 -4.08 -24.14 -15.16
N THR A 584 -3.42 -23.79 -16.27
CA THR A 584 -2.08 -24.27 -16.58
C THR A 584 -1.06 -23.26 -16.08
N VAL A 585 -0.18 -23.71 -15.18
CA VAL A 585 0.93 -22.95 -14.61
C VAL A 585 2.21 -23.37 -15.33
N GLU A 586 2.91 -22.43 -15.95
CA GLU A 586 4.18 -22.72 -16.61
C GLU A 586 5.29 -23.04 -15.59
N PRO A 587 6.21 -23.98 -15.87
CA PRO A 587 7.32 -24.30 -14.98
C PRO A 587 8.26 -23.10 -14.78
N PRO A 588 8.84 -22.94 -13.58
CA PRO A 588 9.86 -21.92 -13.36
C PRO A 588 11.04 -22.06 -14.31
N VAL A 589 11.46 -20.95 -14.92
CA VAL A 589 12.60 -20.94 -15.84
C VAL A 589 13.88 -20.68 -15.06
N ASN A 590 14.89 -21.50 -15.30
CA ASN A 590 16.19 -21.33 -14.66
C ASN A 590 16.75 -19.91 -14.87
N SER A 591 17.29 -19.36 -13.78
CA SER A 591 17.84 -18.00 -13.68
C SER A 591 16.84 -16.84 -13.86
N ILE A 592 15.53 -17.08 -13.93
CA ILE A 592 14.55 -16.01 -13.74
C ILE A 592 14.34 -15.81 -12.22
N PRO A 593 14.29 -14.56 -11.73
CA PRO A 593 13.98 -14.28 -10.34
C PRO A 593 12.51 -14.58 -10.04
N TYR A 594 12.26 -15.43 -9.04
CA TYR A 594 10.91 -15.72 -8.54
C TYR A 594 10.78 -15.39 -7.05
N TYR A 595 9.55 -15.10 -6.65
CA TYR A 595 9.10 -14.90 -5.28
C TYR A 595 7.94 -15.86 -5.00
N TYR A 596 7.88 -16.35 -3.77
CA TYR A 596 6.79 -17.24 -3.33
C TYR A 596 6.25 -16.73 -2.02
N ALA A 597 4.93 -16.72 -1.90
CA ALA A 597 4.22 -16.38 -0.68
C ALA A 597 3.11 -17.40 -0.44
N LEU A 598 2.88 -17.70 0.84
CA LEU A 598 1.88 -18.65 1.28
C LEU A 598 0.91 -17.94 2.21
N THR A 599 -0.37 -17.93 1.86
CA THR A 599 -1.45 -17.43 2.72
C THR A 599 -2.20 -18.59 3.36
N ALA A 600 -2.55 -18.42 4.63
CA ALA A 600 -3.49 -19.26 5.34
C ALA A 600 -4.86 -18.58 5.36
N TYR A 601 -5.93 -19.37 5.27
CA TYR A 601 -7.29 -18.83 5.26
C TYR A 601 -8.25 -19.62 6.15
N ASP A 602 -9.34 -18.96 6.51
CA ASP A 602 -10.42 -19.47 7.35
C ASP A 602 -11.75 -19.61 6.57
N PRO A 603 -12.78 -20.30 7.12
CA PRO A 603 -14.09 -20.37 6.48
C PRO A 603 -14.87 -19.06 6.66
N VAL A 604 -15.92 -18.90 5.86
CA VAL A 604 -17.00 -17.95 6.15
C VAL A 604 -17.59 -18.25 7.53
N LYS A 605 -17.73 -17.22 8.36
CA LYS A 605 -18.28 -17.32 9.72
C LYS A 605 -19.68 -16.72 9.73
N THR A 606 -20.62 -17.41 10.37
CA THR A 606 -22.01 -16.92 10.46
C THR A 606 -22.20 -15.93 11.60
N ALA A 607 -23.26 -15.12 11.54
CA ALA A 607 -23.66 -14.21 12.61
C ALA A 607 -23.90 -14.93 13.95
N ALA A 608 -24.31 -16.20 13.90
CA ALA A 608 -24.45 -17.02 15.10
C ALA A 608 -23.10 -17.37 15.76
N GLU A 609 -22.01 -17.43 14.97
CA GLU A 609 -20.67 -17.78 15.43
C GLU A 609 -19.85 -16.55 15.83
N ALA A 610 -19.95 -15.47 15.06
CA ALA A 610 -19.08 -14.29 15.19
C ALA A 610 -19.83 -13.00 15.62
N GLY A 611 -21.14 -13.05 15.82
CA GLY A 611 -21.98 -11.88 16.12
C GLY A 611 -22.39 -11.07 14.88
N GLN A 612 -21.74 -11.33 13.74
CA GLN A 612 -22.09 -10.83 12.41
C GLN A 612 -21.60 -11.85 11.36
N ASP A 613 -22.16 -11.83 10.15
CA ASP A 613 -21.63 -12.65 9.06
C ASP A 613 -20.27 -12.08 8.61
N LEU A 614 -19.24 -12.92 8.60
CA LEU A 614 -17.89 -12.54 8.22
C LEU A 614 -17.45 -13.36 7.00
N PRO A 615 -16.96 -12.70 5.93
CA PRO A 615 -16.38 -13.43 4.80
C PRO A 615 -15.13 -14.18 5.24
N ARG A 616 -14.67 -15.07 4.36
CA ARG A 616 -13.37 -15.71 4.48
C ARG A 616 -12.26 -14.66 4.56
N ALA A 617 -11.28 -14.89 5.42
CA ALA A 617 -10.11 -14.03 5.54
C ALA A 617 -8.84 -14.78 5.13
N TYR A 618 -7.91 -14.04 4.53
CA TYR A 618 -6.63 -14.53 4.06
C TYR A 618 -5.50 -13.82 4.77
N SER A 619 -4.52 -14.57 5.27
CA SER A 619 -3.33 -14.00 5.88
C SER A 619 -2.51 -13.25 4.80
N PRO A 620 -1.81 -12.15 5.13
CA PRO A 620 -1.03 -11.40 4.14
C PRO A 620 -0.01 -12.26 3.36
N LEU A 621 0.22 -11.94 2.08
CA LEU A 621 1.27 -12.54 1.24
C LEU A 621 2.67 -11.95 1.56
N SER A 622 3.00 -11.83 2.84
CA SER A 622 4.19 -11.11 3.32
C SER A 622 5.38 -12.01 3.66
N ASN A 623 5.23 -13.35 3.60
CA ASN A 623 6.25 -14.34 3.97
C ASN A 623 7.20 -14.76 2.83
N TYR A 624 7.25 -14.01 1.73
CA TYR A 624 8.34 -14.12 0.78
C TYR A 624 9.67 -13.72 1.43
N LYS A 625 10.79 -14.21 0.89
CA LYS A 625 12.12 -13.93 1.44
C LYS A 625 12.44 -12.44 1.37
N LYS A 626 12.94 -11.90 2.48
CA LYS A 626 13.40 -10.52 2.61
C LYS A 626 14.79 -10.46 3.25
N THR A 627 15.52 -9.39 3.00
CA THR A 627 16.73 -9.05 3.77
C THR A 627 16.34 -8.60 5.18
N LEU A 628 17.34 -8.42 6.06
CA LEU A 628 17.11 -7.83 7.38
C LEU A 628 16.54 -6.40 7.32
N SER A 629 16.73 -5.70 6.21
CA SER A 629 16.17 -4.36 5.98
C SER A 629 14.78 -4.40 5.32
N GLY A 630 14.18 -5.58 5.14
CA GLY A 630 12.85 -5.75 4.54
C GLY A 630 12.84 -5.82 3.01
N ALA A 631 13.99 -5.68 2.33
CA ALA A 631 14.05 -5.69 0.87
C ALA A 631 13.75 -7.11 0.32
N PRO A 632 12.92 -7.27 -0.72
CA PRO A 632 12.63 -8.58 -1.32
C PRO A 632 13.89 -9.30 -1.83
N VAL A 633 13.98 -10.61 -1.60
CA VAL A 633 15.08 -11.47 -2.06
C VAL A 633 14.53 -12.55 -2.99
N PRO A 634 14.88 -12.53 -4.29
CA PRO A 634 14.39 -13.54 -5.23
C PRO A 634 15.07 -14.90 -5.02
N VAL A 635 14.39 -15.96 -5.45
CA VAL A 635 15.00 -17.27 -5.70
C VAL A 635 15.21 -17.46 -7.20
N TYR A 636 16.36 -18.03 -7.58
CA TYR A 636 16.69 -18.34 -8.96
C TYR A 636 16.69 -19.86 -9.12
N PRO A 637 15.67 -20.46 -9.77
CA PRO A 637 15.69 -21.86 -10.18
C PRO A 637 16.99 -22.14 -10.92
N SER A 638 17.59 -23.27 -10.58
CA SER A 638 18.96 -23.57 -10.98
C SER A 638 19.23 -25.06 -10.92
N HIS A 639 19.98 -25.54 -11.92
CA HIS A 639 20.50 -26.89 -11.89
C HIS A 639 21.66 -26.95 -10.90
N LEU A 640 21.47 -27.66 -9.79
CA LEU A 640 22.52 -27.98 -8.82
C LEU A 640 22.96 -29.42 -9.07
N TYR A 641 24.23 -29.61 -9.46
CA TYR A 641 24.72 -30.96 -9.72
C TYR A 641 24.84 -31.79 -8.44
N GLU A 642 24.40 -33.03 -8.50
CA GLU A 642 24.58 -34.05 -7.48
C GLU A 642 25.67 -35.08 -7.88
N GLU A 643 26.18 -35.83 -6.90
CA GLU A 643 27.17 -36.88 -7.17
C GLU A 643 26.61 -37.92 -8.14
N GLY A 644 27.30 -38.14 -9.26
CA GLY A 644 26.86 -39.05 -10.32
C GLY A 644 26.23 -38.37 -11.53
N ASP A 645 25.93 -37.07 -11.47
CA ASP A 645 25.38 -36.33 -12.61
C ASP A 645 26.38 -36.19 -13.75
N ALA A 646 25.87 -36.14 -14.98
CA ALA A 646 26.68 -35.90 -16.17
C ALA A 646 27.11 -34.42 -16.23
N ILE A 647 28.39 -34.17 -16.49
CA ILE A 647 28.93 -32.82 -16.63
C ILE A 647 28.79 -32.38 -18.09
N PRO A 648 28.22 -31.18 -18.37
CA PRO A 648 28.09 -30.67 -19.73
C PRO A 648 29.45 -30.37 -20.36
N ASN A 649 29.49 -30.26 -21.68
CA ASN A 649 30.73 -29.95 -22.36
C ASN A 649 31.08 -28.47 -22.14
N LEU A 650 32.36 -28.15 -21.98
CA LEU A 650 32.83 -26.77 -21.87
C LEU A 650 32.47 -25.93 -23.11
N ASP A 651 32.19 -26.55 -24.26
CA ASP A 651 31.69 -25.85 -25.45
C ASP A 651 30.28 -25.26 -25.27
N ASP A 652 29.52 -25.73 -24.28
CA ASP A 652 28.18 -25.24 -23.96
C ASP A 652 28.22 -23.93 -23.13
N VAL A 653 29.40 -23.55 -22.64
CA VAL A 653 29.62 -22.34 -21.85
C VAL A 653 29.38 -21.09 -22.69
N ARG A 654 28.46 -20.25 -22.23
CA ARG A 654 28.06 -19.02 -22.92
C ARG A 654 27.84 -17.86 -21.96
N ILE A 655 28.08 -16.65 -22.46
CA ILE A 655 27.69 -15.40 -21.79
C ILE A 655 26.28 -15.01 -22.25
N VAL A 656 25.41 -14.66 -21.32
CA VAL A 656 24.03 -14.24 -21.57
C VAL A 656 23.71 -12.98 -20.75
N PRO A 657 23.16 -11.92 -21.35
CA PRO A 657 22.99 -11.72 -22.79
C PRO A 657 24.34 -11.46 -23.48
N ASN A 658 24.42 -11.79 -24.77
CA ASN A 658 25.59 -11.48 -25.60
C ASN A 658 25.12 -11.06 -27.00
N PRO A 659 25.19 -9.77 -27.36
CA PRO A 659 25.77 -8.68 -26.58
C PRO A 659 24.95 -8.31 -25.33
N TYR A 660 25.62 -7.79 -24.30
CA TYR A 660 24.98 -7.09 -23.19
C TYR A 660 24.65 -5.66 -23.63
N LEU A 661 23.40 -5.22 -23.47
CA LEU A 661 22.86 -3.96 -23.99
C LEU A 661 22.27 -3.11 -22.84
N GLY A 662 23.08 -2.82 -21.82
CA GLY A 662 22.66 -2.05 -20.64
C GLY A 662 21.80 -2.81 -19.64
N THR A 663 21.01 -3.79 -20.11
CA THR A 663 20.16 -4.65 -19.29
C THR A 663 20.02 -6.06 -19.88
N ALA A 664 19.51 -6.99 -19.09
CA ALA A 664 19.04 -8.30 -19.54
C ALA A 664 17.59 -8.56 -19.14
N ALA A 665 16.85 -9.26 -20.00
CA ALA A 665 15.43 -9.61 -19.76
C ALA A 665 15.18 -10.50 -18.51
N TRP A 666 16.22 -10.94 -17.81
CA TRP A 666 16.14 -11.73 -16.58
C TRP A 666 16.60 -10.94 -15.34
N GLU A 667 17.00 -9.67 -15.47
CA GLU A 667 17.28 -8.79 -14.33
C GLU A 667 15.95 -8.33 -13.72
N ALA A 668 15.88 -8.23 -12.38
CA ALA A 668 14.70 -7.71 -11.70
C ALA A 668 14.64 -6.16 -11.77
N LEU A 669 15.79 -5.50 -11.62
CA LEU A 669 15.93 -4.04 -11.57
C LEU A 669 17.32 -3.63 -12.08
N TYR A 670 17.48 -3.21 -13.36
CA TYR A 670 18.74 -2.72 -13.96
C TYR A 670 20.02 -3.06 -13.18
N GLU A 671 20.32 -4.36 -13.07
CA GLU A 671 21.27 -4.85 -12.07
C GLU A 671 22.73 -4.81 -12.54
N ASP A 672 22.95 -4.35 -13.78
CA ASP A 672 24.26 -4.16 -14.37
C ASP A 672 25.10 -5.46 -14.36
N ARG A 673 24.46 -6.61 -14.68
CA ARG A 673 25.03 -7.94 -14.47
C ARG A 673 24.89 -8.85 -15.69
N LEU A 674 25.85 -9.78 -15.86
CA LEU A 674 25.77 -10.83 -16.87
C LEU A 674 25.86 -12.23 -16.26
N LYS A 675 25.34 -13.21 -17.00
CA LYS A 675 25.36 -14.63 -16.62
C LYS A 675 26.35 -15.39 -17.49
N ILE A 676 27.24 -16.16 -16.86
CA ILE A 676 28.04 -17.21 -17.49
C ILE A 676 27.30 -18.53 -17.27
N ALA A 677 26.68 -19.09 -18.30
CA ALA A 677 25.84 -20.29 -18.22
C ALA A 677 26.49 -21.51 -18.89
N GLY A 678 26.01 -22.71 -18.57
CA GLY A 678 26.55 -23.98 -19.09
C GLY A 678 27.86 -24.40 -18.41
N LEU A 679 28.06 -23.97 -17.17
CA LEU A 679 29.27 -24.25 -16.39
C LEU A 679 29.26 -25.68 -15.84
N PRO A 680 30.44 -26.34 -15.79
CA PRO A 680 30.67 -27.47 -14.90
C PRO A 680 30.53 -27.06 -13.42
N PRO A 681 30.21 -28.00 -12.50
CA PRO A 681 29.97 -27.70 -11.07
C PRO A 681 31.13 -27.01 -10.36
N VAL A 682 32.35 -27.17 -10.87
CA VAL A 682 33.54 -26.47 -10.42
C VAL A 682 34.32 -25.98 -11.63
N ALA A 683 34.49 -24.66 -11.72
CA ALA A 683 35.21 -24.03 -12.81
C ALA A 683 35.93 -22.77 -12.34
N LYS A 684 36.94 -22.36 -13.10
CA LYS A 684 37.61 -21.07 -12.93
C LYS A 684 37.37 -20.23 -14.16
N ILE A 685 36.75 -19.07 -13.97
CA ILE A 685 36.36 -18.17 -15.04
C ILE A 685 37.30 -16.97 -14.99
N THR A 686 37.95 -16.64 -16.10
CA THR A 686 38.79 -15.45 -16.19
C THR A 686 38.36 -14.61 -17.37
N ILE A 687 38.07 -13.34 -17.10
CA ILE A 687 37.63 -12.38 -18.10
C ILE A 687 38.81 -11.45 -18.43
N PHE A 688 38.99 -11.18 -19.72
CA PHE A 688 40.05 -10.33 -20.26
C PHE A 688 39.48 -9.25 -21.18
N SER A 689 40.18 -8.13 -21.26
CA SER A 689 40.00 -7.16 -22.34
C SER A 689 40.51 -7.75 -23.67
N LEU A 690 40.13 -7.15 -24.78
CA LEU A 690 40.62 -7.49 -26.12
C LEU A 690 42.16 -7.46 -26.26
N VAL A 691 42.84 -6.63 -25.46
CA VAL A 691 44.31 -6.52 -25.47
C VAL A 691 45.00 -7.51 -24.52
N GLY A 692 44.23 -8.36 -23.84
CA GLY A 692 44.74 -9.41 -22.95
C GLY A 692 44.91 -8.99 -21.49
N ASP A 693 44.43 -7.80 -21.11
CA ASP A 693 44.44 -7.40 -19.71
C ASP A 693 43.36 -8.18 -18.96
N ARG A 694 43.75 -8.89 -17.90
CA ARG A 694 42.77 -9.54 -17.03
C ARG A 694 41.86 -8.48 -16.41
N ILE A 695 40.56 -8.72 -16.45
CA ILE A 695 39.53 -7.88 -15.82
C ILE A 695 39.19 -8.42 -14.44
N ILE A 696 38.82 -9.71 -14.37
CA ILE A 696 38.48 -10.41 -13.13
C ILE A 696 38.74 -11.91 -13.27
N THR A 697 38.91 -12.58 -12.14
CA THR A 697 38.85 -14.04 -12.03
C THR A 697 37.74 -14.38 -11.05
N ILE A 698 36.86 -15.30 -11.43
CA ILE A 698 35.74 -15.78 -10.62
C ILE A 698 35.97 -17.28 -10.39
N ASP A 699 36.00 -17.67 -9.13
CA ASP A 699 36.10 -19.09 -8.73
C ASP A 699 34.68 -19.61 -8.55
N HIS A 700 34.23 -20.43 -9.49
CA HIS A 700 32.91 -21.04 -9.50
C HIS A 700 32.97 -22.39 -8.78
N THR A 701 32.43 -22.43 -7.57
CA THR A 701 32.48 -23.61 -6.67
C THR A 701 31.16 -23.87 -5.96
N ASN A 702 30.07 -23.25 -6.40
CA ASN A 702 28.75 -23.36 -5.79
C ASN A 702 27.96 -24.58 -6.31
N GLY A 703 28.47 -25.29 -7.32
CA GLY A 703 27.85 -26.48 -7.88
C GLY A 703 26.69 -26.22 -8.84
N THR A 704 26.42 -24.96 -9.22
CA THR A 704 25.39 -24.62 -10.20
C THR A 704 25.91 -24.73 -11.62
N ASP A 705 25.03 -24.69 -12.62
CA ASP A 705 25.41 -24.64 -14.04
C ASP A 705 25.64 -23.21 -14.57
N TYR A 706 25.67 -22.21 -13.69
CA TYR A 706 25.96 -20.82 -14.04
C TYR A 706 26.68 -20.04 -12.93
N GLU A 707 27.18 -18.87 -13.30
CA GLU A 707 27.76 -17.87 -12.41
C GLU A 707 27.37 -16.45 -12.85
N PHE A 708 27.21 -15.53 -11.90
CA PHE A 708 26.93 -14.12 -12.21
C PHE A 708 28.18 -13.26 -12.09
N TRP A 709 28.23 -12.21 -12.91
CA TRP A 709 29.24 -11.17 -12.80
C TRP A 709 28.61 -9.79 -12.93
N ASP A 710 28.75 -8.99 -11.87
CA ASP A 710 28.16 -7.65 -11.72
C ASP A 710 28.92 -6.57 -12.50
N LEU A 711 29.65 -6.96 -13.55
CA LEU A 711 30.42 -6.04 -14.40
C LEU A 711 31.47 -5.19 -13.65
N VAL A 712 31.82 -5.58 -12.42
CA VAL A 712 32.86 -4.94 -11.61
C VAL A 712 34.20 -5.66 -11.80
N THR A 713 35.25 -4.90 -12.09
CA THR A 713 36.61 -5.41 -12.23
C THR A 713 37.24 -5.76 -10.88
N ARG A 714 38.38 -6.46 -10.91
CA ARG A 714 39.20 -6.75 -9.70
C ARG A 714 39.62 -5.51 -8.88
N ASN A 715 39.52 -4.31 -9.46
CA ASN A 715 39.89 -3.05 -8.83
C ASN A 715 38.66 -2.27 -8.32
N ASN A 716 37.49 -2.90 -8.24
CA ASN A 716 36.23 -2.28 -7.84
C ASN A 716 35.80 -1.11 -8.75
N GLN A 717 36.02 -1.27 -10.05
CA GLN A 717 35.61 -0.31 -11.09
C GLN A 717 34.67 -1.02 -12.06
N SER A 718 33.58 -0.37 -12.48
CA SER A 718 32.72 -0.90 -13.54
C SER A 718 33.47 -0.99 -14.87
N VAL A 719 33.16 -2.01 -15.66
CA VAL A 719 33.70 -2.13 -17.03
C VAL A 719 33.03 -1.17 -18.00
N VAL A 720 33.73 -0.83 -19.08
CA VAL A 720 33.25 0.06 -20.14
C VAL A 720 32.70 -0.73 -21.33
N SER A 721 31.91 -0.08 -22.18
CA SER A 721 31.46 -0.65 -23.46
C SER A 721 32.66 -1.13 -24.29
N GLY A 722 32.59 -2.36 -24.80
CA GLY A 722 33.70 -2.99 -25.52
C GLY A 722 33.55 -4.49 -25.72
N LEU A 723 34.53 -5.10 -26.39
CA LEU A 723 34.60 -6.54 -26.57
C LEU A 723 35.58 -7.15 -25.55
N TYR A 724 35.13 -8.25 -24.95
CA TYR A 724 35.83 -8.99 -23.90
C TYR A 724 35.99 -10.45 -24.30
N LEU A 725 36.98 -11.09 -23.71
CA LEU A 725 37.24 -12.52 -23.84
C LEU A 725 36.99 -13.20 -22.48
N TYR A 726 36.42 -14.39 -22.49
CA TYR A 726 36.34 -15.23 -21.30
C TYR A 726 37.10 -16.53 -21.53
N VAL A 727 37.74 -17.02 -20.48
CA VAL A 727 38.38 -18.34 -20.44
C VAL A 727 37.78 -19.09 -19.26
N VAL A 728 37.20 -20.25 -19.52
CA VAL A 728 36.71 -21.16 -18.47
C VAL A 728 37.60 -22.37 -18.41
N GLU A 729 38.13 -22.66 -17.23
CA GLU A 729 38.99 -23.80 -16.93
C GLU A 729 38.26 -24.74 -15.96
N ALA A 730 38.15 -26.02 -16.28
CA ALA A 730 37.50 -27.02 -15.41
C ALA A 730 38.27 -28.36 -15.42
N PRO A 731 38.12 -29.21 -14.38
CA PRO A 731 38.71 -30.54 -14.39
C PRO A 731 38.16 -31.40 -15.54
N ASP A 732 39.02 -32.21 -16.17
CA ASP A 732 38.66 -33.12 -17.26
C ASP A 732 37.94 -34.36 -16.71
N VAL A 733 36.65 -34.20 -16.42
CA VAL A 733 35.74 -35.23 -15.90
C VAL A 733 34.37 -35.09 -16.58
N SER A 734 33.68 -36.22 -16.77
CA SER A 734 32.35 -36.25 -17.39
C SER A 734 31.23 -36.55 -16.39
N ILE A 735 31.57 -36.81 -15.13
CA ILE A 735 30.62 -37.16 -14.06
C ILE A 735 31.03 -36.44 -12.77
N VAL A 736 30.06 -35.90 -12.04
CA VAL A 736 30.26 -35.21 -10.76
C VAL A 736 30.71 -36.19 -9.68
N GLY A 737 31.70 -35.78 -8.88
CA GLY A 737 32.37 -36.63 -7.88
C GLY A 737 33.61 -37.38 -8.41
N ALA A 738 33.82 -37.43 -9.73
CA ALA A 738 35.06 -37.92 -10.30
C ALA A 738 36.22 -36.92 -10.07
N THR A 739 37.46 -37.43 -10.07
CA THR A 739 38.65 -36.60 -9.90
C THR A 739 39.58 -36.72 -11.10
N SER A 740 40.13 -35.58 -11.54
CA SER A 740 41.14 -35.50 -12.60
C SER A 740 42.22 -34.50 -12.23
N LYS A 741 43.45 -34.77 -12.66
CA LYS A 741 44.57 -33.81 -12.56
C LYS A 741 44.74 -32.98 -13.83
N THR A 742 44.01 -33.32 -14.88
CA THR A 742 44.02 -32.63 -16.16
C THR A 742 42.93 -31.56 -16.14
N VAL A 743 43.25 -30.37 -16.66
CA VAL A 743 42.32 -29.25 -16.77
C VAL A 743 42.05 -29.01 -18.25
N VAL A 744 40.78 -28.97 -18.61
CA VAL A 744 40.29 -28.58 -19.93
C VAL A 744 39.86 -27.12 -19.92
N LYS A 745 39.92 -26.46 -21.08
CA LYS A 745 39.65 -25.02 -21.19
C LYS A 745 38.84 -24.70 -22.43
N THR A 746 37.91 -23.77 -22.31
CA THR A 746 37.23 -23.13 -23.43
C THR A 746 37.52 -21.62 -23.43
N ILE A 747 37.47 -21.01 -24.61
CA ILE A 747 37.67 -19.57 -24.79
C ILE A 747 36.52 -19.05 -25.65
N GLY A 748 35.86 -18.00 -25.19
CA GLY A 748 34.85 -17.30 -25.96
C GLY A 748 34.99 -15.79 -25.89
N LYS A 749 34.09 -15.09 -26.58
CA LYS A 749 34.06 -13.63 -26.65
C LYS A 749 32.63 -13.12 -26.47
N PHE A 750 32.53 -11.92 -25.92
CA PHE A 750 31.25 -11.25 -25.73
C PHE A 750 31.43 -9.75 -25.79
N ALA A 751 30.35 -9.03 -26.08
CA ALA A 751 30.35 -7.58 -26.14
C ALA A 751 29.48 -6.99 -25.04
N ILE A 752 29.90 -5.84 -24.51
CA ILE A 752 29.16 -5.01 -23.57
C ILE A 752 28.91 -3.67 -24.26
N PHE A 753 27.66 -3.23 -24.27
CA PHE A 753 27.22 -1.89 -24.61
C PHE A 753 26.44 -1.36 -23.42
N ARG A 754 26.95 -0.30 -22.80
CA ARG A 754 26.26 0.55 -21.85
C ARG A 754 25.72 1.78 -22.54
#